data_AF-A0A1G2BYZ7-F1
#
_entry.id   AF-A0A1G2BYZ7-F1
#
_cell.length_a   1.000
_cell.length_b   1.000
_cell.length_c   1.000
_cell.angle_alpha   90.00
_cell.angle_beta   90.00
_cell.angle_gamma   90.00
#
_symmetry.space_group_name_H-M   'P 1'
#
loop_
_entity.id
_entity.type
_entity.pdbx_description
1 polymer ?
#
loop_
_entity_poly.entity_id
_entity_poly.type
_entity_poly.pdbx_seq_one_letter_code
_entity_poly.pdbx_strand_id
1 'polypeptide(L)'
;MNVSTLARQLKVTVNELLERLPGLGFDIGARALKVDDKLAPKIMAAWKKATKKEVFQKELSKIEERGKEPQGAKNLPVSKELSIAETIVVKDLAEKMKLPVAKLMAELMKNGIMVSLNERIDFDTATIIAEDLGFKVTRSNEEILEEQSKREKLKILLTNRPEHQQEIKAPVVVVMGHVDHGKTKLLDAIRETNIVDQEAGGITQHIGAYQVRKKDRLITFLDTPGHEAFKAMRSRGGQIADIAVLVVAADDGLQPQTLESISVIQKEKLPYIVAINKIDKEGADVDRVKQGLSEINMIPEDWGGKTICQPISAKFKKNISELLDTIILVADMEELKADPSGDAVGTIIESHVDKSAGPVATVLVQAGILKIGDMFLVGSVPGKIKIMQDWKGQAMPTAGPATPVKILGLKQLPSIGEILEVITDKKQYKVRLKEMSSQSKAMRNSSSINKNSDKENNENAVNLNLIIKSDVLGSAEAIEESLSKINVPNTNIQILKKGLGQITEDDVLNAAATNALIIGFHIKENKNLKSLADEKHVTILHFDIIYKLLEEVEKILKSIKGKKTIHKFLGKMQVLAIFKSTKNSMIVGGKITAGKITKKSKIKVLKNGQVEALGELLSLQSAKEAVSEVVEGNEAGLEYKGEPIIAIGDTLEFFEEIYE
;
A
#
# COMPACT_ATOMS: atom_id res chain seq x y z
N MET A 1 -19.47 21.71 -65.04
CA MET A 1 -18.10 21.96 -64.51
C MET A 1 -17.07 21.25 -65.41
N ASN A 2 -15.95 21.88 -65.77
CA ASN A 2 -14.91 21.20 -66.56
C ASN A 2 -14.22 20.11 -65.72
N VAL A 3 -13.96 18.93 -66.31
CA VAL A 3 -13.32 17.79 -65.62
C VAL A 3 -11.91 18.17 -65.14
N SER A 4 -11.18 18.99 -65.90
CA SER A 4 -9.87 19.52 -65.51
C SER A 4 -9.92 20.37 -64.24
N THR A 5 -10.99 21.16 -64.05
CA THR A 5 -11.20 21.97 -62.86
C THR A 5 -11.55 21.09 -61.65
N LEU A 6 -12.34 20.04 -61.86
CA LEU A 6 -12.70 19.06 -60.83
C LEU A 6 -11.46 18.25 -60.38
N ALA A 7 -10.64 17.78 -61.31
CA ALA A 7 -9.39 17.08 -61.03
C ALA A 7 -8.41 17.94 -60.23
N ARG A 8 -8.28 19.22 -60.59
CA ARG A 8 -7.44 20.18 -59.84
C ARG A 8 -7.96 20.40 -58.41
N GLN A 9 -9.27 20.48 -58.19
CA GLN A 9 -9.84 20.61 -56.85
C GLN A 9 -9.64 19.35 -55.99
N LEU A 10 -9.64 18.17 -56.62
CA LEU A 10 -9.36 16.89 -55.97
C LEU A 10 -7.87 16.56 -55.87
N LYS A 11 -6.99 17.44 -56.38
CA LYS A 11 -5.53 17.30 -56.42
C LYS A 11 -5.04 16.02 -57.11
N VAL A 12 -5.71 15.60 -58.18
CA VAL A 12 -5.36 14.42 -58.98
C VAL A 12 -5.26 14.78 -60.45
N THR A 13 -4.65 13.90 -61.26
CA THR A 13 -4.61 14.10 -62.70
C THR A 13 -5.97 13.80 -63.33
N VAL A 14 -6.25 14.38 -64.50
CA VAL A 14 -7.53 14.15 -65.21
C VAL A 14 -7.70 12.69 -65.59
N ASN A 15 -6.63 12.01 -65.99
CA ASN A 15 -6.66 10.60 -66.36
C ASN A 15 -6.96 9.71 -65.14
N GLU A 16 -6.29 9.96 -64.01
CA GLU A 16 -6.52 9.23 -62.76
C GLU A 16 -7.94 9.44 -62.21
N LEU A 17 -8.48 10.65 -62.36
CA LEU A 17 -9.87 10.93 -62.02
C LEU A 17 -10.82 10.11 -62.89
N LEU A 18 -10.67 10.14 -64.21
CA LEU A 18 -11.57 9.44 -65.14
C LEU A 18 -11.52 7.91 -65.01
N GLU A 19 -10.36 7.35 -64.64
CA GLU A 19 -10.20 5.90 -64.43
C GLU A 19 -10.86 5.41 -63.13
N ARG A 20 -10.81 6.21 -62.06
CA ARG A 20 -11.33 5.82 -60.74
C ARG A 20 -12.80 6.15 -60.51
N LEU A 21 -13.38 7.09 -61.27
CA LEU A 21 -14.78 7.49 -61.15
C LEU A 21 -15.79 6.34 -61.34
N PRO A 22 -15.63 5.43 -62.33
CA PRO A 22 -16.51 4.27 -62.48
C PRO A 22 -16.55 3.39 -61.23
N GLY A 23 -15.40 3.17 -60.58
CA GLY A 23 -15.29 2.39 -59.34
C GLY A 23 -15.99 3.04 -58.13
N LEU A 24 -16.27 4.33 -58.20
CA LEU A 24 -17.06 5.08 -57.20
C LEU A 24 -18.54 5.19 -57.56
N GLY A 25 -18.98 4.52 -58.64
CA GLY A 25 -20.37 4.50 -59.10
C GLY A 25 -20.77 5.71 -59.96
N PHE A 26 -19.79 6.45 -60.51
CA PHE A 26 -20.05 7.57 -61.41
C PHE A 26 -19.44 7.29 -62.79
N ASP A 27 -20.27 7.02 -63.78
CA ASP A 27 -19.83 6.90 -65.18
C ASP A 27 -20.10 8.20 -65.93
N ILE A 28 -19.02 8.90 -66.29
CA ILE A 28 -19.09 10.12 -67.11
C ILE A 28 -18.44 9.92 -68.49
N GLY A 29 -17.89 8.72 -68.77
CA GLY A 29 -17.19 8.40 -70.02
C GLY A 29 -15.69 8.77 -70.03
N ALA A 30 -14.87 7.91 -70.60
CA ALA A 30 -13.39 7.98 -70.56
C ALA A 30 -12.75 9.20 -71.25
N ARG A 31 -13.51 9.98 -72.03
CA ARG A 31 -13.04 11.20 -72.72
C ARG A 31 -13.88 12.44 -72.39
N ALA A 32 -14.60 12.41 -71.27
CA ALA A 32 -15.44 13.53 -70.87
C ALA A 32 -14.63 14.80 -70.62
N LEU A 33 -15.07 15.92 -71.20
CA LEU A 33 -14.48 17.24 -70.96
C LEU A 33 -15.26 18.03 -69.90
N LYS A 34 -16.55 17.72 -69.72
CA LYS A 34 -17.45 18.39 -68.77
C LYS A 34 -18.24 17.37 -67.95
N VAL A 35 -18.42 17.69 -66.67
CA VAL A 35 -19.30 16.99 -65.73
C VAL A 35 -20.51 17.89 -65.45
N ASP A 36 -21.68 17.29 -65.30
CA ASP A 36 -22.88 17.99 -64.83
C ASP A 36 -22.62 18.66 -63.45
N ASP A 37 -23.02 19.93 -63.34
CA ASP A 37 -22.84 20.74 -62.14
C ASP A 37 -23.59 20.18 -60.91
N LYS A 38 -24.61 19.34 -61.11
CA LYS A 38 -25.28 18.61 -60.01
C LYS A 38 -24.55 17.34 -59.58
N LEU A 39 -23.74 16.73 -60.46
CA LEU A 39 -22.97 15.52 -60.15
C LEU A 39 -21.62 15.82 -59.49
N ALA A 40 -20.99 16.94 -59.88
CA ALA A 40 -19.67 17.32 -59.38
C ALA A 40 -19.54 17.34 -57.83
N PRO A 41 -20.51 17.86 -57.05
CA PRO A 41 -20.43 17.84 -55.58
C PRO A 41 -20.51 16.42 -55.00
N LYS A 42 -21.32 15.54 -55.61
CA LYS A 42 -21.47 14.15 -55.18
C LYS A 42 -20.21 13.34 -55.45
N ILE A 43 -19.58 13.57 -56.60
CA ILE A 43 -18.27 13.01 -56.95
C ILE A 43 -17.22 13.45 -55.93
N MET A 44 -17.15 14.75 -55.58
CA MET A 44 -16.18 15.23 -54.59
C MET A 44 -16.37 14.62 -53.21
N ALA A 45 -17.62 14.45 -52.76
CA ALA A 45 -17.93 13.83 -51.47
C ALA A 45 -17.55 12.34 -51.44
N ALA A 46 -17.90 11.59 -52.50
CA ALA A 46 -17.55 10.19 -52.64
C ALA A 46 -16.03 9.98 -52.72
N TRP A 47 -15.34 10.83 -53.49
CA TRP A 47 -13.88 10.79 -53.62
C TRP A 47 -13.20 10.99 -52.27
N LYS A 48 -13.56 12.03 -51.51
CA LYS A 48 -12.99 12.27 -50.17
C LYS A 48 -13.19 11.10 -49.21
N LYS A 49 -14.35 10.42 -49.28
CA LYS A 49 -14.65 9.25 -48.44
C LYS A 49 -13.79 8.04 -48.83
N ALA A 50 -13.62 7.80 -50.13
CA ALA A 50 -12.77 6.73 -50.64
C ALA A 50 -11.28 6.97 -50.33
N THR A 51 -10.78 8.19 -50.54
CA THR A 51 -9.38 8.53 -50.24
C THR A 51 -9.08 8.40 -48.75
N LYS A 52 -10.00 8.81 -47.85
CA LYS A 52 -9.84 8.57 -46.40
C LYS A 52 -9.76 7.08 -46.05
N LYS A 53 -10.57 6.25 -46.70
CA LYS A 53 -10.58 4.80 -46.46
C LYS A 53 -9.30 4.12 -47.00
N GLU A 54 -8.79 4.56 -48.16
CA GLU A 54 -7.51 4.10 -48.72
C GLU A 54 -6.31 4.55 -47.87
N VAL A 55 -6.30 5.79 -47.36
CA VAL A 55 -5.22 6.27 -46.47
C VAL A 55 -5.23 5.49 -45.16
N PHE A 56 -6.40 5.26 -44.58
CA PHE A 56 -6.54 4.45 -43.36
C PHE A 56 -6.10 3.00 -43.59
N GLN A 57 -6.45 2.39 -44.73
CA GLN A 57 -5.98 1.04 -45.08
C GLN A 57 -4.49 0.99 -45.39
N LYS A 58 -3.91 2.04 -46.00
CA LYS A 58 -2.45 2.15 -46.21
C LYS A 58 -1.68 2.41 -44.92
N GLU A 59 -2.28 3.09 -43.94
CA GLU A 59 -1.69 3.22 -42.60
C GLU A 59 -1.74 1.88 -41.85
N LEU A 60 -2.86 1.15 -41.92
CA LEU A 60 -2.97 -0.22 -41.40
C LEU A 60 -1.97 -1.18 -42.06
N SER A 61 -1.85 -1.16 -43.39
CA SER A 61 -0.89 -2.02 -44.10
C SER A 61 0.56 -1.61 -43.85
N LYS A 62 0.87 -0.32 -43.65
CA LYS A 62 2.21 0.14 -43.22
C LYS A 62 2.54 -0.25 -41.78
N ILE A 63 1.54 -0.39 -40.90
CA ILE A 63 1.70 -0.91 -39.55
C ILE A 63 1.94 -2.43 -39.59
N GLU A 64 1.30 -3.16 -40.52
CA GLU A 64 1.55 -4.59 -40.77
C GLU A 64 2.91 -4.85 -41.47
N GLU A 65 3.33 -4.00 -42.41
CA GLU A 65 4.59 -4.14 -43.16
C GLU A 65 5.82 -3.64 -42.39
N ARG A 66 5.70 -2.66 -41.48
CA ARG A 66 6.79 -2.33 -40.52
C ARG A 66 7.04 -3.44 -39.48
N GLY A 67 6.18 -4.47 -39.44
CA GLY A 67 6.37 -5.69 -38.66
C GLY A 67 7.12 -6.80 -39.40
N LYS A 68 7.58 -6.61 -40.65
CA LYS A 68 8.30 -7.62 -41.42
C LYS A 68 9.45 -7.01 -42.23
N GLU A 69 10.65 -7.00 -41.65
CA GLU A 69 11.89 -7.01 -42.43
C GLU A 69 12.49 -8.45 -42.48
N PRO A 70 13.26 -8.78 -43.53
CA PRO A 70 13.50 -10.14 -43.97
C PRO A 70 14.58 -10.86 -43.15
N GLN A 71 14.31 -12.13 -42.83
CA GLN A 71 15.28 -13.03 -42.22
C GLN A 71 16.36 -13.44 -43.23
N GLY A 72 17.61 -13.14 -42.89
CA GLY A 72 18.80 -13.73 -43.48
C GLY A 72 19.86 -13.97 -42.40
N ALA A 73 19.97 -15.23 -41.97
CA ALA A 73 21.06 -15.86 -41.22
C ALA A 73 21.11 -15.74 -39.66
N LYS A 74 20.59 -16.80 -39.02
CA LYS A 74 21.10 -17.54 -37.84
C LYS A 74 21.35 -16.79 -36.51
N ASN A 75 20.42 -16.90 -35.55
CA ASN A 75 20.45 -17.87 -34.41
C ASN A 75 19.64 -17.40 -33.18
N LEU A 76 18.86 -18.34 -32.63
CA LEU A 76 18.31 -18.51 -31.27
C LEU A 76 17.09 -17.65 -30.81
N PRO A 77 16.02 -18.28 -30.26
CA PRO A 77 14.80 -17.61 -29.82
C PRO A 77 15.00 -16.91 -28.46
N VAL A 78 14.73 -15.61 -28.39
CA VAL A 78 14.65 -14.87 -27.13
C VAL A 78 13.20 -14.97 -26.63
N SER A 79 13.00 -15.71 -25.54
CA SER A 79 11.78 -15.64 -24.73
C SER A 79 11.59 -14.22 -24.22
N LYS A 80 10.43 -13.60 -24.47
CA LYS A 80 10.07 -12.30 -23.87
C LYS A 80 9.72 -12.53 -22.40
N GLU A 81 10.72 -12.38 -21.53
CA GLU A 81 10.54 -12.43 -20.08
C GLU A 81 10.04 -11.07 -19.57
N LEU A 82 9.05 -11.11 -18.67
CA LEU A 82 8.37 -9.93 -18.14
C LEU A 82 8.39 -9.98 -16.61
N SER A 83 8.91 -8.92 -15.98
CA SER A 83 9.06 -8.83 -14.52
C SER A 83 7.91 -8.05 -13.86
N ILE A 84 7.06 -8.72 -13.07
CA ILE A 84 5.85 -8.15 -12.44
C ILE A 84 5.90 -8.29 -10.90
N ALA A 85 5.51 -7.24 -10.16
CA ALA A 85 5.48 -7.22 -8.68
C ALA A 85 4.31 -8.07 -8.13
N GLU A 86 4.19 -8.22 -6.80
CA GLU A 86 3.05 -8.96 -6.18
C GLU A 86 1.67 -8.40 -6.58
N THR A 87 1.59 -7.09 -6.81
CA THR A 87 0.43 -6.45 -7.41
C THR A 87 0.88 -5.45 -8.47
N ILE A 88 0.13 -5.34 -9.57
CA ILE A 88 0.42 -4.39 -10.65
C ILE A 88 -0.85 -3.69 -11.11
N VAL A 89 -0.75 -2.39 -11.43
CA VAL A 89 -1.86 -1.65 -12.04
C VAL A 89 -2.01 -2.09 -13.50
N VAL A 90 -3.25 -2.27 -13.97
CA VAL A 90 -3.52 -2.73 -15.35
C VAL A 90 -2.85 -1.84 -16.40
N LYS A 91 -2.86 -0.52 -16.21
CA LYS A 91 -2.13 0.44 -17.06
C LYS A 91 -0.63 0.14 -17.11
N ASP A 92 0.00 -0.04 -15.96
CA ASP A 92 1.45 -0.29 -15.85
C ASP A 92 1.82 -1.66 -16.43
N LEU A 93 0.93 -2.66 -16.29
CA LEU A 93 1.10 -3.96 -16.91
C LEU A 93 1.07 -3.84 -18.45
N ALA A 94 0.12 -3.08 -19.00
CA ALA A 94 0.04 -2.83 -20.44
C ALA A 94 1.30 -2.10 -20.96
N GLU A 95 1.80 -1.11 -20.21
CA GLU A 95 3.03 -0.40 -20.53
C GLU A 95 4.26 -1.31 -20.46
N LYS A 96 4.40 -2.14 -19.42
CA LYS A 96 5.50 -3.12 -19.29
C LYS A 96 5.47 -4.16 -20.41
N MET A 97 4.28 -4.60 -20.82
CA MET A 97 4.10 -5.52 -21.94
C MET A 97 4.25 -4.84 -23.31
N LYS A 98 4.33 -3.50 -23.35
CA LYS A 98 4.31 -2.69 -24.56
C LYS A 98 3.10 -3.02 -25.46
N LEU A 99 1.95 -3.26 -24.83
CA LEU A 99 0.68 -3.56 -25.49
C LEU A 99 -0.29 -2.38 -25.31
N PRO A 100 -1.16 -2.12 -26.30
CA PRO A 100 -2.26 -1.18 -26.10
C PRO A 100 -3.16 -1.63 -24.94
N VAL A 101 -3.50 -0.70 -24.04
CA VAL A 101 -4.33 -1.01 -22.84
C VAL A 101 -5.65 -1.68 -23.21
N ALA A 102 -6.27 -1.28 -24.33
CA ALA A 102 -7.49 -1.89 -24.84
C ALA A 102 -7.36 -3.40 -25.13
N LYS A 103 -6.17 -3.86 -25.55
CA LYS A 103 -5.91 -5.28 -25.82
C LYS A 103 -5.77 -6.08 -24.53
N LEU A 104 -5.09 -5.53 -23.53
CA LEU A 104 -4.97 -6.15 -22.21
C LEU A 104 -6.34 -6.22 -21.51
N MET A 105 -7.14 -5.15 -21.61
CA MET A 105 -8.50 -5.10 -21.09
C MET A 105 -9.43 -6.14 -21.72
N ALA A 106 -9.32 -6.34 -23.03
CA ALA A 106 -10.11 -7.37 -23.72
C ALA A 106 -9.75 -8.78 -23.23
N GLU A 107 -8.48 -9.06 -22.94
CA GLU A 107 -8.04 -10.36 -22.43
C GLU A 107 -8.45 -10.58 -20.96
N LEU A 108 -8.38 -9.54 -20.14
CA LEU A 108 -8.90 -9.55 -18.76
C LEU A 108 -10.41 -9.85 -18.73
N MET A 109 -11.19 -9.17 -19.60
CA MET A 109 -12.62 -9.44 -19.74
C MET A 109 -12.92 -10.85 -20.23
N LYS A 110 -12.12 -11.37 -21.17
CA LYS A 110 -12.26 -12.75 -21.70
C LYS A 110 -11.98 -13.82 -20.63
N ASN A 111 -11.08 -13.54 -19.70
CA ASN A 111 -10.80 -14.36 -18.52
C ASN A 111 -11.77 -14.10 -17.35
N GLY A 112 -12.85 -13.34 -17.57
CA GLY A 112 -13.92 -13.10 -16.58
C GLY A 112 -13.58 -12.05 -15.52
N ILE A 113 -12.50 -11.29 -15.70
CA ILE A 113 -12.00 -10.31 -14.74
C ILE A 113 -12.36 -8.91 -15.23
N MET A 114 -13.38 -8.31 -14.61
CA MET A 114 -13.80 -6.93 -14.88
C MET A 114 -13.04 -5.97 -13.96
N VAL A 115 -12.02 -5.32 -14.50
CA VAL A 115 -11.16 -4.38 -13.79
C VAL A 115 -11.04 -3.07 -14.54
N SER A 116 -10.94 -1.96 -13.81
CA SER A 116 -10.72 -0.62 -14.36
C SER A 116 -9.23 -0.35 -14.65
N LEU A 117 -8.94 0.68 -15.45
CA LEU A 117 -7.58 0.98 -15.96
C LEU A 117 -6.53 1.21 -14.86
N ASN A 118 -6.97 1.72 -13.71
CA ASN A 118 -6.13 2.03 -12.57
C ASN A 118 -6.26 0.99 -11.43
N GLU A 119 -6.98 -0.09 -11.67
CA GLU A 119 -7.17 -1.14 -10.67
C GLU A 119 -5.92 -2.01 -10.58
N ARG A 120 -5.60 -2.46 -9.37
CA ARG A 120 -4.50 -3.37 -9.13
C ARG A 120 -4.98 -4.80 -9.29
N ILE A 121 -4.23 -5.59 -10.03
CA ILE A 121 -4.41 -7.03 -10.15
C ILE A 121 -3.25 -7.74 -9.46
N ASP A 122 -3.55 -8.89 -8.87
CA ASP A 122 -2.58 -9.76 -8.21
C ASP A 122 -1.65 -10.43 -9.23
N PHE A 123 -0.49 -10.86 -8.75
CA PHE A 123 0.52 -11.51 -9.58
C PHE A 123 0.00 -12.73 -10.32
N ASP A 124 -0.85 -13.55 -9.70
CA ASP A 124 -1.31 -14.80 -10.31
C ASP A 124 -2.26 -14.48 -11.49
N THR A 125 -3.20 -13.54 -11.29
CA THR A 125 -4.02 -12.98 -12.38
C THR A 125 -3.17 -12.34 -13.48
N ALA A 126 -2.22 -11.48 -13.12
CA ALA A 126 -1.36 -10.80 -14.09
C ALA A 126 -0.48 -11.79 -14.88
N THR A 127 -0.07 -12.89 -14.25
CA THR A 127 0.71 -13.96 -14.86
C THR A 127 -0.12 -14.71 -15.89
N ILE A 128 -1.33 -15.15 -15.54
CA ILE A 128 -2.23 -15.87 -16.45
C ILE A 128 -2.48 -15.03 -17.72
N ILE A 129 -2.82 -13.76 -17.55
CA ILE A 129 -3.09 -12.86 -18.67
C ILE A 129 -1.84 -12.60 -19.52
N ALA A 130 -0.68 -12.48 -18.88
CA ALA A 130 0.57 -12.27 -19.58
C ALA A 130 1.04 -13.52 -20.35
N GLU A 131 0.83 -14.72 -19.79
CA GLU A 131 1.10 -16.00 -20.43
C GLU A 131 0.17 -16.24 -21.63
N ASP A 132 -1.12 -15.94 -21.50
CA ASP A 132 -2.10 -15.96 -22.60
C ASP A 132 -1.70 -15.02 -23.75
N LEU A 133 -1.02 -13.92 -23.43
CA LEU A 133 -0.49 -12.95 -24.39
C LEU A 133 0.94 -13.29 -24.87
N GLY A 134 1.49 -14.43 -24.47
CA GLY A 134 2.76 -14.98 -24.93
C GLY A 134 4.00 -14.43 -24.22
N PHE A 135 3.85 -13.87 -23.01
CA PHE A 135 4.95 -13.42 -22.15
C PHE A 135 5.22 -14.44 -21.05
N LYS A 136 6.49 -14.69 -20.77
CA LYS A 136 6.87 -15.51 -19.61
C LYS A 136 7.09 -14.58 -18.43
N VAL A 137 6.24 -14.67 -17.41
CA VAL A 137 6.33 -13.76 -16.27
C VAL A 137 7.29 -14.29 -15.21
N THR A 138 8.18 -13.42 -14.76
CA THR A 138 9.01 -13.59 -13.56
C THR A 138 8.59 -12.56 -12.52
N ARG A 139 8.67 -12.90 -11.23
CA ARG A 139 8.34 -11.94 -10.17
C ARG A 139 9.42 -10.84 -10.14
N SER A 140 9.00 -9.57 -10.22
CA SER A 140 9.86 -8.41 -9.97
C SER A 140 10.10 -8.32 -8.49
N ASN A 141 11.13 -9.05 -8.08
CA ASN A 141 11.61 -9.14 -6.73
C ASN A 141 12.47 -7.91 -6.38
N GLU A 142 12.16 -6.65 -6.68
CA GLU A 142 13.14 -5.58 -6.35
C GLU A 142 13.44 -5.52 -4.84
N GLU A 143 12.42 -5.63 -3.98
CA GLU A 143 12.58 -5.73 -2.52
C GLU A 143 13.17 -7.08 -2.09
N ILE A 144 12.71 -8.18 -2.70
CA ILE A 144 13.21 -9.54 -2.41
C ILE A 144 14.66 -9.73 -2.88
N LEU A 145 15.08 -9.10 -3.98
CA LEU A 145 16.40 -9.15 -4.60
C LEU A 145 17.37 -8.26 -3.82
N GLU A 146 16.92 -7.12 -3.30
CA GLU A 146 17.69 -6.34 -2.33
C GLU A 146 17.89 -7.11 -1.02
N GLU A 147 16.85 -7.73 -0.45
CA GLU A 147 16.99 -8.57 0.74
C GLU A 147 17.87 -9.81 0.47
N GLN A 148 17.72 -10.47 -0.68
CA GLN A 148 18.56 -11.59 -1.10
C GLN A 148 20.03 -11.16 -1.30
N SER A 149 20.27 -10.01 -1.92
CA SER A 149 21.61 -9.46 -2.10
C SER A 149 22.27 -9.10 -0.76
N LYS A 150 21.50 -8.53 0.18
CA LYS A 150 21.96 -8.28 1.55
C LYS A 150 22.31 -9.59 2.25
N ARG A 151 21.45 -10.61 2.19
CA ARG A 151 21.72 -11.93 2.77
C ARG A 151 22.96 -12.60 2.18
N GLU A 152 23.12 -12.54 0.86
CA GLU A 152 24.30 -13.09 0.19
C GLU A 152 25.57 -12.36 0.61
N LYS A 153 25.53 -11.02 0.69
CA LYS A 153 26.62 -10.20 1.22
C LYS A 153 26.96 -10.57 2.67
N LEU A 154 25.96 -10.73 3.53
CA LEU A 154 26.16 -11.15 4.92
C LEU A 154 26.82 -12.52 4.97
N LYS A 155 26.30 -13.49 4.20
CA LYS A 155 26.85 -14.84 4.13
C LYS A 155 28.32 -14.83 3.67
N ILE A 156 28.64 -14.05 2.63
CA ILE A 156 30.02 -13.88 2.15
C ILE A 156 30.92 -13.29 3.25
N LEU A 157 30.46 -12.27 3.98
CA LEU A 157 31.23 -11.66 5.07
C LEU A 157 31.45 -12.58 6.28
N LEU A 158 30.53 -13.53 6.50
CA LEU A 158 30.63 -14.55 7.54
C LEU A 158 31.51 -15.74 7.10
N THR A 159 31.52 -16.09 5.80
CA THR A 159 32.25 -17.25 5.27
C THR A 159 33.67 -16.92 4.80
N ASN A 160 33.93 -15.72 4.25
CA ASN A 160 35.26 -15.29 3.80
C ASN A 160 36.13 -14.78 4.95
N ARG A 161 36.22 -15.55 6.03
CA ARG A 161 37.13 -15.28 7.14
C ARG A 161 38.21 -16.37 7.16
N PRO A 162 39.48 -16.04 7.49
CA PRO A 162 40.47 -17.08 7.75
C PRO A 162 39.92 -18.05 8.81
N GLU A 163 40.14 -19.36 8.65
CA GLU A 163 39.68 -20.41 9.58
C GLU A 163 40.33 -20.26 10.97
N HIS A 164 39.97 -19.21 11.69
CA HIS A 164 40.35 -18.98 13.06
C HIS A 164 39.19 -19.44 13.94
N GLN A 165 39.52 -20.38 14.83
CA GLN A 165 38.73 -20.89 15.96
C GLN A 165 37.25 -20.51 15.97
N GLN A 166 36.43 -21.35 15.33
CA GLN A 166 34.99 -21.29 15.51
C GLN A 166 34.65 -21.67 16.95
N GLU A 167 34.06 -20.73 17.68
CA GLU A 167 33.61 -20.93 19.05
C GLU A 167 32.09 -21.18 19.08
N ILE A 168 31.64 -21.91 20.10
CA ILE A 168 30.21 -22.12 20.35
C ILE A 168 29.59 -20.75 20.66
N LYS A 169 28.64 -20.31 19.83
CA LYS A 169 27.95 -19.03 20.03
C LYS A 169 26.69 -19.22 20.88
N ALA A 170 26.24 -18.14 21.51
CA ALA A 170 24.92 -18.10 22.13
C ALA A 170 23.82 -18.19 21.06
N PRO A 171 22.77 -19.01 21.25
CA PRO A 171 21.65 -19.04 20.31
C PRO A 171 20.89 -17.72 20.34
N VAL A 172 20.58 -17.21 19.15
CA VAL A 172 19.65 -16.09 18.96
C VAL A 172 18.25 -16.67 18.75
N VAL A 173 17.36 -16.40 19.69
CA VAL A 173 16.01 -16.98 19.77
C VAL A 173 14.98 -15.91 19.48
N VAL A 174 14.20 -16.09 18.42
CA VAL A 174 13.04 -15.24 18.14
C VAL A 174 11.78 -15.84 18.74
N VAL A 175 10.99 -15.03 19.44
CA VAL A 175 9.72 -15.48 20.01
C VAL A 175 8.55 -14.97 19.16
N MET A 176 7.77 -15.91 18.64
CA MET A 176 6.66 -15.65 17.71
C MET A 176 5.34 -16.25 18.23
N GLY A 177 4.21 -15.84 17.66
CA GLY A 177 2.88 -16.31 18.04
C GLY A 177 1.81 -15.22 18.02
N HIS A 178 0.55 -15.62 18.22
CA HIS A 178 -0.61 -14.72 18.20
C HIS A 178 -0.60 -13.69 19.35
N VAL A 179 -1.31 -12.58 19.15
CA VAL A 179 -1.61 -11.60 20.22
C VAL A 179 -2.24 -12.32 21.43
N ASP A 180 -1.93 -11.86 22.64
CA ASP A 180 -2.44 -12.42 23.91
C ASP A 180 -2.10 -13.88 24.24
N HIS A 181 -1.29 -14.56 23.44
CA HIS A 181 -0.72 -15.87 23.80
C HIS A 181 0.36 -15.78 24.89
N GLY A 182 0.71 -14.58 25.35
CA GLY A 182 1.62 -14.35 26.47
C GLY A 182 3.11 -14.39 26.11
N LYS A 183 3.49 -14.02 24.87
CA LYS A 183 4.89 -13.86 24.43
C LYS A 183 5.67 -12.91 25.35
N THR A 184 5.19 -11.67 25.48
CA THR A 184 5.83 -10.65 26.31
C THR A 184 5.88 -11.08 27.78
N LYS A 185 4.84 -11.77 28.26
CA LYS A 185 4.81 -12.31 29.64
C LYS A 185 5.82 -13.42 29.85
N LEU A 186 6.02 -14.30 28.86
CA LEU A 186 7.08 -15.32 28.88
C LEU A 186 8.45 -14.65 28.93
N LEU A 187 8.68 -13.66 28.08
CA LEU A 187 9.94 -12.91 28.03
C LEU A 187 10.21 -12.17 29.33
N ASP A 188 9.20 -11.55 29.94
CA ASP A 188 9.27 -10.94 31.27
C ASP A 188 9.62 -11.95 32.37
N ALA A 189 8.97 -13.12 32.34
CA ALA A 189 9.25 -14.18 33.28
C ALA A 189 10.69 -14.69 33.18
N ILE A 190 11.23 -14.77 31.95
CA ILE A 190 12.63 -15.14 31.67
C ILE A 190 13.60 -14.02 32.07
N ARG A 191 13.24 -12.75 31.87
CA ARG A 191 14.09 -11.58 32.18
C ARG A 191 14.07 -11.19 33.65
N GLU A 192 13.18 -11.78 34.45
CA GLU A 192 12.86 -11.35 35.82
C GLU A 192 12.45 -9.87 35.92
N THR A 193 11.78 -9.36 34.88
CA THR A 193 11.27 -7.99 34.82
C THR A 193 9.78 -7.95 34.57
N ASN A 194 9.21 -6.75 34.53
CA ASN A 194 7.80 -6.53 34.27
C ASN A 194 7.60 -5.41 33.24
N ILE A 195 7.93 -5.69 31.98
CA ILE A 195 7.75 -4.80 30.82
C ILE A 195 6.29 -4.66 30.46
N VAL A 196 5.52 -5.76 30.54
CA VAL A 196 4.10 -5.79 30.15
C VAL A 196 3.29 -4.69 30.85
N ASP A 197 3.62 -4.40 32.12
CA ASP A 197 2.93 -3.37 32.90
C ASP A 197 3.42 -1.93 32.59
N GLN A 198 4.55 -1.79 31.90
CA GLN A 198 5.15 -0.49 31.52
C GLN A 198 4.83 -0.10 30.07
N GLU A 199 4.52 -1.06 29.19
CA GLU A 199 4.16 -0.79 27.81
C GLU A 199 2.69 -0.36 27.66
N ALA A 200 2.47 0.68 26.84
CA ALA A 200 1.14 1.19 26.59
C ALA A 200 0.26 0.14 25.91
N GLY A 201 -0.87 -0.21 26.55
CA GLY A 201 -1.79 -1.23 26.06
C GLY A 201 -1.39 -2.68 26.36
N GLY A 202 -0.30 -2.91 27.10
CA GLY A 202 0.13 -4.25 27.51
C GLY A 202 0.62 -5.15 26.36
N ILE A 203 1.06 -4.55 25.24
CA ILE A 203 1.52 -5.27 24.04
C ILE A 203 2.91 -4.79 23.59
N THR A 204 3.75 -5.72 23.13
CA THR A 204 5.03 -5.42 22.48
C THR A 204 4.79 -4.77 21.12
N GLN A 205 5.33 -3.56 20.91
CA GLN A 205 5.22 -2.81 19.64
C GLN A 205 6.60 -2.50 19.01
N HIS A 206 7.69 -2.84 19.70
CA HIS A 206 9.09 -2.66 19.26
C HIS A 206 9.81 -4.00 19.19
N ILE A 207 10.86 -4.12 18.38
CA ILE A 207 11.73 -5.30 18.45
C ILE A 207 12.74 -5.10 19.58
N GLY A 208 12.56 -5.81 20.68
CA GLY A 208 13.51 -5.84 21.78
C GLY A 208 14.56 -6.93 21.59
N ALA A 209 15.81 -6.68 21.99
CA ALA A 209 16.83 -7.72 22.07
C ALA A 209 17.52 -7.69 23.43
N TYR A 210 17.64 -8.84 24.08
CA TYR A 210 18.26 -8.96 25.39
C TYR A 210 18.91 -10.34 25.59
N GLN A 211 19.83 -10.46 26.55
CA GLN A 211 20.44 -11.74 26.89
C GLN A 211 20.08 -12.19 28.30
N VAL A 212 19.95 -13.51 28.44
CA VAL A 212 19.77 -14.20 29.73
C VAL A 212 20.81 -15.30 29.85
N ARG A 213 21.32 -15.47 31.07
CA ARG A 213 22.27 -16.54 31.39
C ARG A 213 21.53 -17.71 32.01
N LYS A 214 21.72 -18.90 31.45
CA LYS A 214 21.26 -20.17 32.01
C LYS A 214 22.48 -21.04 32.25
N LYS A 215 22.80 -21.30 33.53
CA LYS A 215 24.05 -21.96 33.95
C LYS A 215 25.26 -21.17 33.38
N ASP A 216 26.11 -21.80 32.58
CA ASP A 216 27.29 -21.16 31.97
C ASP A 216 27.06 -20.68 30.53
N ARG A 217 25.83 -20.74 30.01
CA ARG A 217 25.51 -20.36 28.64
C ARG A 217 24.60 -19.15 28.57
N LEU A 218 24.85 -18.31 27.57
CA LEU A 218 24.02 -17.16 27.24
C LEU A 218 23.00 -17.55 26.18
N ILE A 219 21.80 -16.95 26.26
CA ILE A 219 20.74 -17.04 25.26
C ILE A 219 20.33 -15.61 24.93
N THR A 220 20.30 -15.28 23.65
CA THR A 220 19.84 -13.96 23.17
C THR A 220 18.41 -14.08 22.71
N PHE A 221 17.50 -13.31 23.28
CA PHE A 221 16.10 -13.27 22.86
C PHE A 221 15.82 -12.05 21.98
N LEU A 222 15.09 -12.27 20.89
CA LEU A 222 14.47 -11.25 20.06
C LEU A 222 12.95 -11.27 20.33
N ASP A 223 12.46 -10.21 20.98
CA ASP A 223 11.03 -10.00 21.18
C ASP A 223 10.43 -9.41 19.91
N THR A 224 9.47 -10.10 19.28
CA THR A 224 8.79 -9.60 18.08
C THR A 224 7.31 -9.30 18.37
N PRO A 225 6.77 -8.17 17.87
CA PRO A 225 5.36 -7.87 18.02
C PRO A 225 4.43 -8.94 17.42
N GLY A 226 3.36 -9.25 18.14
CA GLY A 226 2.40 -10.31 17.75
C GLY A 226 1.32 -9.89 16.75
N HIS A 227 1.07 -8.59 16.58
CA HIS A 227 -0.03 -8.10 15.75
C HIS A 227 0.30 -8.19 14.26
N GLU A 228 -0.69 -8.57 13.45
CA GLU A 228 -0.61 -8.59 11.97
C GLU A 228 0.08 -7.37 11.34
N ALA A 229 -0.15 -6.15 11.87
CA ALA A 229 0.47 -4.90 11.43
C ALA A 229 2.01 -4.93 11.41
N PHE A 230 2.63 -5.83 12.18
CA PHE A 230 4.08 -5.96 12.33
C PHE A 230 4.65 -7.19 11.62
N LYS A 231 4.00 -7.65 10.55
CA LYS A 231 4.48 -8.80 9.74
C LYS A 231 5.92 -8.61 9.25
N ALA A 232 6.26 -7.43 8.74
CA ALA A 232 7.62 -7.09 8.30
C ALA A 232 8.64 -7.27 9.43
N MET A 233 8.29 -6.88 10.67
CA MET A 233 9.16 -7.05 11.85
C MET A 233 9.39 -8.52 12.19
N ARG A 234 8.35 -9.36 12.14
CA ARG A 234 8.47 -10.80 12.39
C ARG A 234 9.36 -11.49 11.35
N SER A 235 9.18 -11.15 10.08
CA SER A 235 10.03 -11.66 8.99
C SER A 235 11.50 -11.35 9.27
N ARG A 236 11.82 -10.08 9.56
CA ARG A 236 13.20 -9.63 9.88
C ARG A 236 13.77 -10.33 11.11
N GLY A 237 12.99 -10.49 12.18
CA GLY A 237 13.40 -11.23 13.37
C GLY A 237 13.74 -12.70 13.05
N GLY A 238 12.95 -13.34 12.19
CA GLY A 238 13.22 -14.69 11.69
C GLY A 238 14.51 -14.80 10.86
N GLN A 239 14.84 -13.79 10.05
CA GLN A 239 16.07 -13.80 9.24
C GLN A 239 17.36 -13.76 10.07
N ILE A 240 17.28 -13.18 11.27
CA ILE A 240 18.44 -12.93 12.13
C ILE A 240 18.59 -14.02 13.20
N ALA A 241 17.50 -14.72 13.52
CA ALA A 241 17.47 -15.74 14.56
C ALA A 241 18.09 -17.07 14.11
N ASP A 242 18.61 -17.80 15.09
CA ASP A 242 19.06 -19.18 14.92
C ASP A 242 17.94 -20.17 15.24
N ILE A 243 17.07 -19.85 16.22
CA ILE A 243 16.00 -20.72 16.71
C ILE A 243 14.71 -19.91 16.87
N ALA A 244 13.56 -20.50 16.57
CA ALA A 244 12.25 -19.90 16.84
C ALA A 244 11.53 -20.58 18.02
N VAL A 245 10.93 -19.78 18.91
CA VAL A 245 9.98 -20.26 19.92
C VAL A 245 8.59 -19.80 19.53
N LEU A 246 7.72 -20.74 19.17
CA LEU A 246 6.33 -20.48 18.84
C LEU A 246 5.47 -20.59 20.11
N VAL A 247 4.90 -19.48 20.57
CA VAL A 247 4.04 -19.43 21.75
C VAL A 247 2.58 -19.62 21.34
N VAL A 248 1.97 -20.70 21.82
CA VAL A 248 0.57 -21.03 21.58
C VAL A 248 -0.16 -21.15 22.91
N ALA A 249 -1.28 -20.46 23.09
CA ALA A 249 -2.03 -20.56 24.34
C ALA A 249 -2.88 -21.85 24.36
N ALA A 250 -2.88 -22.55 25.49
CA ALA A 250 -3.60 -23.81 25.66
C ALA A 250 -5.13 -23.65 25.68
N ASP A 251 -5.63 -22.45 25.99
CA ASP A 251 -7.06 -22.11 25.97
C ASP A 251 -7.54 -21.70 24.57
N ASP A 252 -6.71 -20.98 23.80
CA ASP A 252 -7.09 -20.42 22.50
C ASP A 252 -6.75 -21.33 21.31
N GLY A 253 -5.66 -22.11 21.39
CA GLY A 253 -5.20 -22.97 20.30
C GLY A 253 -4.52 -22.23 19.14
N LEU A 254 -4.52 -22.85 17.95
CA LEU A 254 -3.93 -22.26 16.75
C LEU A 254 -4.81 -21.15 16.17
N GLN A 255 -4.23 -19.98 15.99
CA GLN A 255 -4.88 -18.79 15.45
C GLN A 255 -4.25 -18.36 14.11
N PRO A 256 -4.90 -17.53 13.28
CA PRO A 256 -4.36 -17.11 11.98
C PRO A 256 -2.94 -16.52 12.04
N GLN A 257 -2.62 -15.69 13.04
CA GLN A 257 -1.26 -15.13 13.23
C GLN A 257 -0.24 -16.20 13.66
N THR A 258 -0.70 -17.31 14.24
CA THR A 258 0.15 -18.46 14.56
C THR A 258 0.55 -19.17 13.27
N LEU A 259 -0.38 -19.37 12.34
CA LEU A 259 -0.10 -19.94 11.01
C LEU A 259 0.84 -19.04 10.20
N GLU A 260 0.69 -17.73 10.31
CA GLU A 260 1.61 -16.76 9.71
C GLU A 260 3.03 -16.90 10.29
N SER A 261 3.14 -16.99 11.62
CA SER A 261 4.43 -17.20 12.30
C SER A 261 5.09 -18.51 11.87
N ILE A 262 4.31 -19.59 11.75
CA ILE A 262 4.77 -20.89 11.24
C ILE A 262 5.26 -20.76 9.79
N SER A 263 4.56 -19.99 8.95
CA SER A 263 4.98 -19.73 7.57
C SER A 263 6.35 -19.04 7.51
N VAL A 264 6.64 -18.11 8.42
CA VAL A 264 7.96 -17.47 8.54
C VAL A 264 9.02 -18.49 8.97
N ILE A 265 8.74 -19.30 10.00
CA ILE A 265 9.64 -20.35 10.50
C ILE A 265 10.01 -21.33 9.38
N GLN A 266 9.01 -21.80 8.63
CA GLN A 266 9.20 -22.74 7.52
C GLN A 266 9.97 -22.10 6.35
N LYS A 267 9.65 -20.85 5.99
CA LYS A 267 10.33 -20.11 4.91
C LYS A 267 11.81 -19.91 5.22
N GLU A 268 12.12 -19.52 6.46
CA GLU A 268 13.51 -19.28 6.90
C GLU A 268 14.22 -20.56 7.36
N LYS A 269 13.52 -21.71 7.37
CA LYS A 269 14.03 -23.03 7.79
C LYS A 269 14.63 -23.02 9.20
N LEU A 270 14.02 -22.27 10.10
CA LEU A 270 14.49 -22.19 11.48
C LEU A 270 14.15 -23.47 12.25
N PRO A 271 15.07 -24.04 13.02
CA PRO A 271 14.72 -24.99 14.08
C PRO A 271 13.77 -24.29 15.07
N TYR A 272 12.77 -25.01 15.56
CA TYR A 272 11.71 -24.42 16.37
C TYR A 272 11.27 -25.27 17.55
N ILE A 273 10.77 -24.59 18.58
CA ILE A 273 10.16 -25.19 19.78
C ILE A 273 8.77 -24.58 19.96
N VAL A 274 7.76 -25.40 20.21
CA VAL A 274 6.41 -24.92 20.53
C VAL A 274 6.24 -24.82 22.04
N ALA A 275 6.14 -23.60 22.55
CA ALA A 275 5.85 -23.32 23.95
C ALA A 275 4.33 -23.19 24.14
N ILE A 276 3.71 -24.21 24.74
CA ILE A 276 2.27 -24.23 25.00
C ILE A 276 2.01 -23.51 26.32
N ASN A 277 1.54 -22.26 26.26
CA ASN A 277 1.40 -21.36 27.39
C ASN A 277 0.01 -21.40 28.04
N LYS A 278 -0.13 -20.78 29.22
CA LYS A 278 -1.36 -20.68 30.00
C LYS A 278 -1.90 -22.03 30.51
N ILE A 279 -1.04 -23.00 30.80
CA ILE A 279 -1.43 -24.30 31.40
C ILE A 279 -2.06 -24.18 32.80
N ASP A 280 -2.04 -22.98 33.37
CA ASP A 280 -2.65 -22.65 34.66
C ASP A 280 -4.14 -22.31 34.60
N LYS A 281 -4.70 -22.13 33.41
CA LYS A 281 -6.14 -21.87 33.25
C LYS A 281 -6.94 -23.16 33.32
N GLU A 282 -8.13 -23.11 33.91
CA GLU A 282 -9.05 -24.26 34.00
C GLU A 282 -9.49 -24.79 32.62
N GLY A 283 -9.52 -23.93 31.60
CA GLY A 283 -9.83 -24.30 30.21
C GLY A 283 -8.60 -24.65 29.36
N ALA A 284 -7.43 -24.86 29.96
CA ALA A 284 -6.21 -25.17 29.22
C ALA A 284 -6.23 -26.62 28.70
N ASP A 285 -6.12 -26.80 27.38
CA ASP A 285 -6.07 -28.10 26.74
C ASP A 285 -4.81 -28.21 25.85
N VAL A 286 -3.80 -28.90 26.38
CA VAL A 286 -2.52 -29.12 25.67
C VAL A 286 -2.69 -30.08 24.50
N ASP A 287 -3.56 -31.08 24.63
CA ASP A 287 -3.76 -32.10 23.60
C ASP A 287 -4.49 -31.51 22.39
N ARG A 288 -5.45 -30.61 22.61
CA ARG A 288 -6.09 -29.84 21.53
C ARG A 288 -5.08 -29.03 20.71
N VAL A 289 -4.09 -28.41 21.35
CA VAL A 289 -3.02 -27.69 20.62
C VAL A 289 -2.18 -28.66 19.80
N LYS A 290 -1.80 -29.81 20.37
CA LYS A 290 -1.05 -30.87 19.69
C LYS A 290 -1.80 -31.46 18.49
N GLN A 291 -3.12 -31.65 18.60
CA GLN A 291 -3.99 -32.04 17.49
C GLN A 291 -3.94 -31.01 16.36
N GLY A 292 -4.15 -29.72 16.67
CA GLY A 292 -4.09 -28.66 15.67
C GLY A 292 -2.72 -28.56 14.98
N LEU A 293 -1.62 -28.75 15.71
CA LEU A 293 -0.28 -28.78 15.11
C LEU A 293 -0.10 -29.98 14.16
N SER A 294 -0.68 -31.13 14.51
CA SER A 294 -0.61 -32.33 13.67
C SER A 294 -1.37 -32.16 12.36
N GLU A 295 -2.50 -31.45 12.36
CA GLU A 295 -3.28 -31.13 11.15
C GLU A 295 -2.48 -30.32 10.11
N ILE A 296 -1.52 -29.52 10.57
CA ILE A 296 -0.62 -28.73 9.72
C ILE A 296 0.74 -29.40 9.49
N ASN A 297 0.82 -30.72 9.72
CA ASN A 297 2.03 -31.56 9.58
C ASN A 297 3.18 -31.24 10.55
N MET A 298 2.89 -30.58 11.68
CA MET A 298 3.84 -30.37 12.77
C MET A 298 3.57 -31.41 13.88
N ILE A 299 4.00 -32.64 13.64
CA ILE A 299 3.71 -33.77 14.55
C ILE A 299 4.54 -33.63 15.85
N PRO A 300 3.92 -33.63 17.04
CA PRO A 300 4.61 -33.61 18.33
C PRO A 300 5.53 -34.81 18.57
N GLU A 301 6.63 -34.62 19.31
CA GLU A 301 7.58 -35.69 19.66
C GLU A 301 6.93 -36.85 20.41
N ASP A 302 6.02 -36.57 21.36
CA ASP A 302 5.31 -37.60 22.12
C ASP A 302 4.46 -38.53 21.23
N TRP A 303 4.14 -38.10 20.01
CA TRP A 303 3.37 -38.85 19.01
C TRP A 303 4.25 -39.41 17.90
N GLY A 304 5.57 -39.47 18.11
CA GLY A 304 6.55 -39.97 17.14
C GLY A 304 6.96 -38.96 16.06
N GLY A 305 6.66 -37.67 16.27
CA GLY A 305 7.06 -36.59 15.39
C GLY A 305 8.41 -35.95 15.75
N LYS A 306 8.65 -34.75 15.20
CA LYS A 306 9.89 -33.96 15.43
C LYS A 306 9.62 -32.63 16.14
N THR A 307 8.35 -32.30 16.40
CA THR A 307 7.98 -31.00 16.97
C THR A 307 8.07 -31.06 18.49
N ILE A 308 9.09 -30.41 19.05
CA ILE A 308 9.25 -30.30 20.50
C ILE A 308 8.13 -29.40 21.04
N CYS A 309 7.26 -29.98 21.88
CA CYS A 309 6.15 -29.26 22.53
C CYS A 309 6.42 -29.15 24.03
N GLN A 310 6.71 -27.94 24.52
CA GLN A 310 7.00 -27.69 25.93
C GLN A 310 5.83 -26.95 26.59
N PRO A 311 5.04 -27.59 27.48
CA PRO A 311 3.98 -26.92 28.23
C PRO A 311 4.58 -26.00 29.30
N ILE A 312 4.11 -24.75 29.37
CA ILE A 312 4.60 -23.72 30.29
C ILE A 312 3.47 -22.86 30.89
N SER A 313 3.75 -22.24 32.04
CA SER A 313 2.95 -21.12 32.54
C SER A 313 3.85 -19.91 32.74
N ALA A 314 3.73 -18.92 31.84
CA ALA A 314 4.42 -17.64 31.98
C ALA A 314 4.02 -16.88 33.26
N LYS A 315 2.76 -17.04 33.71
CA LYS A 315 2.23 -16.37 34.89
C LYS A 315 2.84 -16.92 36.19
N PHE A 316 2.88 -18.23 36.35
CA PHE A 316 3.41 -18.89 37.54
C PHE A 316 4.89 -19.27 37.42
N LYS A 317 5.53 -18.89 36.31
CA LYS A 317 6.91 -19.26 35.97
C LYS A 317 7.17 -20.78 35.98
N LYS A 318 6.13 -21.56 35.66
CA LYS A 318 6.22 -23.03 35.64
C LYS A 318 6.80 -23.49 34.30
N ASN A 319 7.72 -24.45 34.35
CA ASN A 319 8.38 -25.08 33.21
C ASN A 319 9.23 -24.14 32.32
N ILE A 320 9.53 -22.92 32.76
CA ILE A 320 10.36 -21.97 32.00
C ILE A 320 11.83 -22.41 32.02
N SER A 321 12.30 -22.95 33.14
CA SER A 321 13.66 -23.46 33.28
C SER A 321 13.96 -24.56 32.25
N GLU A 322 13.00 -25.46 32.10
CA GLU A 322 12.98 -26.59 31.18
C GLU A 322 12.95 -26.09 29.74
N LEU A 323 12.12 -25.09 29.42
CA LEU A 323 12.14 -24.45 28.10
C LEU A 323 13.53 -23.89 27.74
N LEU A 324 14.22 -23.23 28.68
CA LEU A 324 15.58 -22.73 28.44
C LEU A 324 16.59 -23.86 28.24
N ASP A 325 16.47 -24.97 28.99
CA ASP A 325 17.32 -26.15 28.80
C ASP A 325 17.06 -26.80 27.43
N THR A 326 15.80 -26.86 26.97
CA THR A 326 15.43 -27.34 25.62
C THR A 326 15.98 -26.45 24.51
N ILE A 327 15.92 -25.12 24.66
CA ILE A 327 16.52 -24.17 23.70
C ILE A 327 18.02 -24.44 23.55
N ILE A 328 18.72 -24.65 24.66
CA ILE A 328 20.15 -24.97 24.67
C ILE A 328 20.42 -26.31 23.97
N LEU A 329 19.58 -27.32 24.21
CA LEU A 329 19.68 -28.62 23.57
C LEU A 329 19.55 -28.52 22.05
N VAL A 330 18.54 -27.79 21.55
CA VAL A 330 18.35 -27.55 20.12
C VAL A 330 19.55 -26.79 19.53
N ALA A 331 20.07 -25.79 20.25
CA ALA A 331 21.26 -25.05 19.82
C ALA A 331 22.50 -25.95 19.66
N ASP A 332 22.66 -26.96 20.51
CA ASP A 332 23.76 -27.92 20.43
C ASP A 332 23.61 -28.90 19.28
N MET A 333 22.38 -29.33 19.00
CA MET A 333 22.09 -30.19 17.84
C MET A 333 22.38 -29.48 16.51
N GLU A 334 22.17 -28.16 16.46
CA GLU A 334 22.46 -27.33 15.28
C GLU A 334 23.93 -26.88 15.19
N GLU A 335 24.76 -27.24 16.17
CA GLU A 335 26.18 -26.88 16.25
C GLU A 335 26.48 -25.39 16.00
N LEU A 336 25.70 -24.51 16.63
CA LEU A 336 25.81 -23.06 16.40
C LEU A 336 27.21 -22.54 16.75
N LYS A 337 27.93 -22.07 15.72
CA LYS A 337 29.29 -21.52 15.83
C LYS A 337 29.37 -20.09 15.32
N ALA A 338 30.27 -19.30 15.89
CA ALA A 338 30.67 -18.01 15.36
C ALA A 338 32.18 -17.83 15.47
N ASP A 339 32.72 -17.01 14.57
CA ASP A 339 34.11 -16.55 14.65
C ASP A 339 34.15 -15.25 15.48
N PRO A 340 34.75 -15.26 16.68
CA PRO A 340 34.95 -14.05 17.48
C PRO A 340 36.14 -13.21 16.99
N SER A 341 36.97 -13.73 16.09
CA SER A 341 38.14 -13.05 15.56
C SER A 341 37.79 -12.11 14.38
N GLY A 342 38.67 -11.14 14.14
CA GLY A 342 38.53 -10.20 13.03
C GLY A 342 37.51 -9.07 13.25
N ASP A 343 37.22 -8.37 12.15
CA ASP A 343 36.34 -7.19 12.13
C ASP A 343 34.89 -7.60 12.42
N ALA A 344 34.18 -6.80 13.20
CA ALA A 344 32.81 -7.11 13.57
C ALA A 344 31.83 -6.93 12.41
N VAL A 345 30.91 -7.88 12.28
CA VAL A 345 29.77 -7.83 11.37
C VAL A 345 28.51 -8.06 12.20
N GLY A 346 27.49 -7.26 11.93
CA GLY A 346 26.20 -7.37 12.61
C GLY A 346 25.07 -6.81 11.77
N THR A 347 23.85 -6.93 12.28
CA THR A 347 22.64 -6.44 11.60
C THR A 347 21.90 -5.45 12.49
N ILE A 348 21.39 -4.36 11.91
CA ILE A 348 20.55 -3.39 12.62
C ILE A 348 19.19 -4.01 12.90
N ILE A 349 18.87 -4.21 14.18
CA ILE A 349 17.57 -4.71 14.64
C ILE A 349 16.55 -3.57 14.70
N GLU A 350 16.97 -2.41 15.22
CA GLU A 350 16.10 -1.27 15.44
C GLU A 350 16.89 0.04 15.38
N SER A 351 16.24 1.12 14.95
CA SER A 351 16.81 2.46 14.97
C SER A 351 15.76 3.52 15.33
N HIS A 352 16.16 4.48 16.15
CA HIS A 352 15.32 5.61 16.57
C HIS A 352 16.14 6.86 16.90
N VAL A 353 15.45 7.98 17.15
CA VAL A 353 16.08 9.23 17.55
C VAL A 353 15.82 9.48 19.04
N ASP A 354 16.88 9.41 19.83
CA ASP A 354 16.84 9.76 21.25
C ASP A 354 17.04 11.28 21.44
N LYS A 355 16.36 11.85 22.45
CA LYS A 355 16.40 13.30 22.74
C LYS A 355 17.78 13.79 23.17
N SER A 356 18.53 12.96 23.88
CA SER A 356 19.81 13.31 24.48
C SER A 356 20.99 12.82 23.64
N ALA A 357 20.86 11.64 23.03
CA ALA A 357 21.93 10.96 22.31
C ALA A 357 21.86 11.13 20.78
N GLY A 358 20.77 11.72 20.26
CA GLY A 358 20.55 11.86 18.82
C GLY A 358 20.17 10.52 18.16
N PRO A 359 20.57 10.27 16.91
CA PRO A 359 20.31 8.99 16.25
C PRO A 359 21.01 7.81 16.95
N VAL A 360 20.23 6.79 17.27
CA VAL A 360 20.67 5.57 17.96
C VAL A 360 20.21 4.33 17.21
N ALA A 361 20.96 3.24 17.32
CA ALA A 361 20.59 1.97 16.73
C ALA A 361 20.95 0.79 17.63
N THR A 362 20.15 -0.27 17.57
CA THR A 362 20.42 -1.55 18.21
C THR A 362 20.96 -2.51 17.15
N VAL A 363 22.14 -3.05 17.40
CA VAL A 363 22.87 -3.97 16.50
C VAL A 363 22.92 -5.35 17.14
N LEU A 364 22.64 -6.40 16.38
CA LEU A 364 23.02 -7.75 16.77
C LEU A 364 24.35 -8.11 16.11
N VAL A 365 25.40 -8.33 16.93
CA VAL A 365 26.70 -8.78 16.42
C VAL A 365 26.59 -10.24 16.01
N GLN A 366 27.02 -10.59 14.80
CA GLN A 366 26.96 -11.95 14.26
C GLN A 366 28.34 -12.61 14.16
N ALA A 367 29.40 -11.83 13.92
CA ALA A 367 30.79 -12.28 13.93
C ALA A 367 31.74 -11.16 14.32
N GLY A 368 32.93 -11.50 14.80
CA GLY A 368 33.95 -10.58 15.31
C GLY A 368 33.56 -9.92 16.64
N ILE A 369 34.40 -8.99 17.11
CA ILE A 369 34.17 -8.23 18.35
C ILE A 369 34.01 -6.75 18.01
N LEU A 370 32.85 -6.20 18.32
CA LEU A 370 32.56 -4.78 18.17
C LEU A 370 33.15 -4.00 19.35
N LYS A 371 33.89 -2.92 19.08
CA LYS A 371 34.56 -2.12 20.10
C LYS A 371 34.24 -0.64 19.98
N ILE A 372 34.32 0.06 21.12
CA ILE A 372 34.28 1.53 21.12
C ILE A 372 35.48 2.06 20.32
N GLY A 373 35.21 2.96 19.38
CA GLY A 373 36.22 3.55 18.50
C GLY A 373 36.31 2.92 17.12
N ASP A 374 35.62 1.80 16.88
CA ASP A 374 35.58 1.16 15.56
C ASP A 374 34.92 2.07 14.52
N MET A 375 35.50 2.07 13.31
CA MET A 375 34.89 2.68 12.13
C MET A 375 34.00 1.64 11.46
N PHE A 376 32.77 2.03 11.14
CA PHE A 376 31.81 1.11 10.54
C PHE A 376 31.12 1.73 9.33
N LEU A 377 30.57 0.85 8.50
CA LEU A 377 29.64 1.18 7.43
C LEU A 377 28.33 0.41 7.68
N VAL A 378 27.20 1.12 7.66
CA VAL A 378 25.87 0.50 7.69
C VAL A 378 25.11 0.95 6.45
N GLY A 379 24.91 0.05 5.49
CA GLY A 379 24.35 0.40 4.19
C GLY A 379 25.14 1.56 3.54
N SER A 380 24.49 2.73 3.41
CA SER A 380 25.10 3.96 2.88
C SER A 380 25.67 4.92 3.94
N VAL A 381 25.56 4.58 5.23
CA VAL A 381 25.85 5.47 6.36
C VAL A 381 27.21 5.12 6.99
N PRO A 382 28.25 5.94 6.80
CA PRO A 382 29.52 5.77 7.48
C PRO A 382 29.50 6.37 8.89
N GLY A 383 30.18 5.72 9.82
CA GLY A 383 30.25 6.19 11.20
C GLY A 383 31.43 5.67 11.99
N LYS A 384 31.50 6.15 13.24
CA LYS A 384 32.46 5.68 14.24
C LYS A 384 31.72 5.46 15.55
N ILE A 385 31.97 4.33 16.20
CA ILE A 385 31.34 3.99 17.47
C ILE A 385 31.89 4.89 18.56
N LYS A 386 31.01 5.69 19.17
CA LYS A 386 31.38 6.58 20.28
C LYS A 386 31.02 5.98 21.62
N ILE A 387 29.82 5.43 21.72
CA ILE A 387 29.25 4.90 22.96
C ILE A 387 28.49 3.62 22.60
N MET A 388 28.70 2.59 23.41
CA MET A 388 27.99 1.32 23.35
C MET A 388 27.37 1.02 24.71
N GLN A 389 26.11 0.59 24.68
CA GLN A 389 25.37 0.19 25.86
C GLN A 389 24.73 -1.19 25.65
N ASP A 390 24.59 -1.95 26.73
CA ASP A 390 23.79 -3.16 26.73
C ASP A 390 22.28 -2.84 26.77
N TRP A 391 21.44 -3.87 26.74
CA TRP A 391 19.98 -3.75 26.82
C TRP A 391 19.48 -3.23 28.18
N LYS A 392 20.32 -3.16 29.20
CA LYS A 392 20.03 -2.56 30.52
C LYS A 392 20.48 -1.09 30.61
N GLY A 393 21.11 -0.56 29.55
CA GLY A 393 21.67 0.79 29.52
C GLY A 393 23.05 0.93 30.17
N GLN A 394 23.69 -0.18 30.56
CA GLN A 394 25.03 -0.17 31.13
C GLN A 394 26.07 -0.05 30.02
N ALA A 395 27.16 0.66 30.30
CA ALA A 395 28.24 0.84 29.33
C ALA A 395 28.92 -0.50 29.04
N MET A 396 29.05 -0.83 27.74
CA MET A 396 29.64 -2.09 27.28
C MET A 396 30.81 -1.77 26.33
N PRO A 397 32.08 -1.96 26.74
CA PRO A 397 33.22 -1.56 25.91
C PRO A 397 33.46 -2.47 24.71
N THR A 398 33.03 -3.74 24.79
CA THR A 398 33.20 -4.77 23.76
C THR A 398 31.95 -5.64 23.67
N ALA A 399 31.51 -5.98 22.46
CA ALA A 399 30.40 -6.91 22.23
C ALA A 399 30.84 -8.01 21.25
N GLY A 400 30.74 -9.27 21.67
CA GLY A 400 31.07 -10.44 20.83
C GLY A 400 29.87 -10.96 20.05
N PRO A 401 30.03 -12.07 19.30
CA PRO A 401 28.95 -12.68 18.53
C PRO A 401 27.70 -12.99 19.37
N ALA A 402 26.54 -12.95 18.71
CA ALA A 402 25.20 -13.09 19.28
C ALA A 402 24.83 -12.04 20.34
N THR A 403 25.61 -10.98 20.54
CA THR A 403 25.33 -9.96 21.57
C THR A 403 24.58 -8.76 20.98
N PRO A 404 23.42 -8.39 21.53
CA PRO A 404 22.72 -7.16 21.15
C PRO A 404 23.35 -5.95 21.86
N VAL A 405 23.68 -4.92 21.09
CA VAL A 405 24.34 -3.71 21.59
C VAL A 405 23.70 -2.46 21.00
N LYS A 406 23.43 -1.48 21.88
CA LYS A 406 22.93 -0.16 21.48
C LYS A 406 24.10 0.76 21.19
N ILE A 407 24.20 1.25 19.96
CA ILE A 407 25.18 2.25 19.52
C ILE A 407 24.55 3.64 19.50
N LEU A 408 25.22 4.60 20.13
CA LEU A 408 24.73 5.98 20.26
C LEU A 408 25.62 6.98 19.51
N GLY A 409 25.04 8.14 19.18
CA GLY A 409 25.76 9.28 18.62
C GLY A 409 26.10 9.13 17.13
N LEU A 410 25.24 8.42 16.39
CA LEU A 410 25.33 8.26 14.94
C LEU A 410 25.01 9.59 14.25
N LYS A 411 25.64 9.86 13.11
CA LYS A 411 25.37 11.09 12.34
C LYS A 411 24.02 11.07 11.63
N GLN A 412 23.63 9.88 11.19
CA GLN A 412 22.39 9.63 10.47
C GLN A 412 21.81 8.32 10.99
N LEU A 413 20.49 8.20 10.94
CA LEU A 413 19.81 6.98 11.31
C LEU A 413 20.05 5.90 10.25
N PRO A 414 20.56 4.72 10.64
CA PRO A 414 20.64 3.59 9.72
C PRO A 414 19.27 2.98 9.48
N SER A 415 19.09 2.40 8.30
CA SER A 415 17.90 1.59 8.00
C SER A 415 17.93 0.27 8.77
N ILE A 416 16.74 -0.20 9.17
CA ILE A 416 16.58 -1.50 9.84
C ILE A 416 16.91 -2.63 8.84
N GLY A 417 17.52 -3.71 9.33
CA GLY A 417 17.95 -4.85 8.51
C GLY A 417 19.22 -4.62 7.71
N GLU A 418 19.82 -3.43 7.75
CA GLU A 418 21.11 -3.17 7.13
C GLU A 418 22.25 -3.85 7.90
N ILE A 419 23.27 -4.24 7.15
CA ILE A 419 24.46 -4.88 7.70
C ILE A 419 25.42 -3.80 8.17
N LEU A 420 25.81 -3.89 9.43
CA LEU A 420 26.94 -3.19 10.01
C LEU A 420 28.21 -3.97 9.70
N GLU A 421 29.16 -3.32 9.04
CA GLU A 421 30.48 -3.85 8.77
C GLU A 421 31.53 -2.92 9.39
N VAL A 422 32.30 -3.43 10.36
CA VAL A 422 33.48 -2.74 10.88
C VAL A 422 34.61 -2.86 9.88
N ILE A 423 35.35 -1.77 9.70
CA ILE A 423 36.55 -1.75 8.87
C ILE A 423 37.66 -1.12 9.69
N THR A 424 38.64 -1.93 10.07
CA THR A 424 39.78 -1.46 10.85
C THR A 424 40.84 -0.76 9.99
N ASP A 425 41.02 -1.17 8.73
CA ASP A 425 41.96 -0.53 7.79
C ASP A 425 41.41 0.80 7.22
N LYS A 426 42.05 1.91 7.59
CA LYS A 426 41.75 3.26 7.10
C LYS A 426 41.83 3.39 5.57
N LYS A 427 42.66 2.61 4.87
CA LYS A 427 42.76 2.63 3.41
C LYS A 427 41.53 1.97 2.79
N GLN A 428 41.16 0.78 3.24
CA GLN A 428 39.96 0.07 2.78
C GLN A 428 38.68 0.87 3.08
N TYR A 429 38.60 1.47 4.26
CA TYR A 429 37.49 2.33 4.65
C TYR A 429 37.30 3.52 3.68
N LYS A 430 38.41 4.16 3.26
CA LYS A 430 38.36 5.25 2.28
C LYS A 430 37.99 4.80 0.87
N VAL A 431 38.39 3.58 0.47
CA VAL A 431 38.02 3.00 -0.83
C VAL A 431 36.52 2.72 -0.87
N ARG A 432 35.99 2.00 0.12
CA ARG A 432 34.55 1.72 0.26
C ARG A 432 33.72 3.00 0.29
N LEU A 433 34.15 4.02 1.03
CA LEU A 433 33.49 5.34 1.05
C LEU A 433 33.40 5.98 -0.34
N LYS A 434 34.45 5.87 -1.16
CA LYS A 434 34.45 6.39 -2.53
C LYS A 434 33.50 5.62 -3.43
N GLU A 435 33.51 4.29 -3.38
CA GLU A 435 32.61 3.41 -4.14
C GLU A 435 31.13 3.71 -3.83
N MET A 436 30.80 3.88 -2.55
CA MET A 436 29.44 4.26 -2.11
C MET A 436 29.02 5.64 -2.62
N SER A 437 29.96 6.60 -2.62
CA SER A 437 29.69 7.96 -3.13
C SER A 437 29.50 8.00 -4.66
N SER A 438 30.12 7.07 -5.41
CA SER A 438 29.90 6.93 -6.85
C SER A 438 28.57 6.23 -7.17
N GLN A 439 28.19 5.20 -6.42
CA GLN A 439 26.90 4.53 -6.60
C GLN A 439 25.71 5.44 -6.29
N SER A 440 25.80 6.23 -5.21
CA SER A 440 24.79 7.22 -4.86
C SER A 440 24.68 8.38 -5.87
N LYS A 441 25.78 8.75 -6.56
CA LYS A 441 25.75 9.71 -7.69
C LYS A 441 25.16 9.11 -8.97
N ALA A 442 25.47 7.86 -9.29
CA ALA A 442 24.86 7.16 -10.42
C ALA A 442 23.34 6.99 -10.24
N MET A 443 22.91 6.67 -9.02
CA MET A 443 21.48 6.53 -8.67
C MET A 443 20.74 7.87 -8.65
N ARG A 444 21.40 8.98 -8.29
CA ARG A 444 20.82 10.34 -8.39
C ARG A 444 20.59 10.78 -9.84
N ASN A 445 21.44 10.34 -10.76
CA ASN A 445 21.30 10.67 -12.18
C ASN A 445 20.21 9.84 -12.88
N SER A 446 19.92 8.62 -12.42
CA SER A 446 18.78 7.81 -12.93
C SER A 446 17.44 8.18 -12.28
N SER A 447 17.43 8.62 -11.01
CA SER A 447 16.21 9.02 -10.30
C SER A 447 15.72 10.44 -10.60
N SER A 448 16.46 11.21 -11.40
CA SER A 448 16.05 12.55 -11.86
C SER A 448 15.10 12.53 -13.06
N ILE A 449 14.69 11.35 -13.55
CA ILE A 449 13.77 11.23 -14.70
C ILE A 449 12.34 10.80 -14.30
N ASN A 450 12.10 10.20 -13.13
CA ASN A 450 10.76 9.71 -12.74
C ASN A 450 10.34 10.16 -11.33
N LYS A 451 10.18 11.46 -11.12
CA LYS A 451 9.36 12.01 -10.02
C LYS A 451 8.51 13.16 -10.54
N ASN A 452 7.61 12.85 -11.46
CA ASN A 452 6.49 13.70 -11.84
C ASN A 452 5.48 12.87 -12.63
N SER A 453 4.64 12.11 -11.93
CA SER A 453 3.30 11.75 -12.39
C SER A 453 2.65 10.81 -11.37
N ASP A 454 2.03 11.39 -10.34
CA ASP A 454 0.86 10.81 -9.65
C ASP A 454 0.07 11.99 -9.07
N LYS A 455 -0.32 12.88 -9.97
CA LYS A 455 -1.38 13.85 -9.73
C LYS A 455 -2.29 13.77 -10.94
N GLU A 456 -3.22 12.82 -10.93
CA GLU A 456 -4.41 12.95 -11.76
C GLU A 456 -5.62 12.28 -11.09
N ASN A 457 -6.53 13.16 -10.72
CA ASN A 457 -7.87 13.04 -10.19
C ASN A 457 -8.63 11.74 -10.53
N ASN A 458 -8.93 10.95 -9.49
CA ASN A 458 -10.29 10.43 -9.36
C ASN A 458 -11.16 11.62 -8.92
N GLU A 459 -11.90 12.25 -9.85
CA GLU A 459 -12.68 13.47 -9.60
C GLU A 459 -13.76 13.33 -8.50
N ASN A 460 -13.98 12.13 -7.95
CA ASN A 460 -14.94 11.85 -6.87
C ASN A 460 -14.36 11.16 -5.63
N ALA A 461 -13.06 10.86 -5.56
CA ALA A 461 -12.47 10.23 -4.38
C ALA A 461 -11.95 11.28 -3.39
N VAL A 462 -12.42 11.24 -2.14
CA VAL A 462 -11.92 12.17 -1.12
C VAL A 462 -10.60 11.64 -0.56
N ASN A 463 -9.54 12.44 -0.70
CA ASN A 463 -8.22 12.09 -0.18
C ASN A 463 -8.08 12.57 1.27
N LEU A 464 -7.69 11.66 2.16
CA LEU A 464 -7.24 11.98 3.52
C LEU A 464 -5.71 12.04 3.52
N ASN A 465 -5.18 13.26 3.64
CA ASN A 465 -3.74 13.51 3.69
C ASN A 465 -3.25 13.30 5.12
N LEU A 466 -2.19 12.51 5.29
CA LEU A 466 -1.60 12.18 6.59
C LEU A 466 -0.11 12.55 6.63
N ILE A 467 0.33 13.08 7.77
CA ILE A 467 1.74 13.18 8.15
C ILE A 467 1.94 12.29 9.37
N ILE A 468 2.83 11.31 9.27
CA ILE A 468 3.07 10.33 10.34
C ILE A 468 4.40 10.65 11.01
N LYS A 469 4.36 10.83 12.33
CA LYS A 469 5.54 10.86 13.20
C LYS A 469 5.50 9.69 14.15
N SER A 470 6.59 8.97 14.27
CA SER A 470 6.73 7.87 15.22
C SER A 470 8.06 7.96 15.97
N ASP A 471 8.15 7.29 17.10
CA ASP A 471 9.36 7.19 17.89
C ASP A 471 10.45 6.34 17.20
N VAL A 472 10.08 5.19 16.65
CA VAL A 472 10.96 4.24 15.96
C VAL A 472 10.59 4.05 14.49
N LEU A 473 11.57 3.73 13.65
CA LEU A 473 11.33 3.54 12.20
C LEU A 473 10.37 2.38 11.90
N GLY A 474 10.50 1.28 12.64
CA GLY A 474 9.68 0.10 12.41
C GLY A 474 8.18 0.36 12.61
N SER A 475 7.81 1.14 13.62
CA SER A 475 6.40 1.49 13.89
C SER A 475 5.82 2.36 12.77
N ALA A 476 6.61 3.30 12.23
CA ALA A 476 6.19 4.06 11.05
C ALA A 476 5.88 3.17 9.84
N GLU A 477 6.76 2.19 9.55
CA GLU A 477 6.55 1.24 8.45
C GLU A 477 5.31 0.37 8.68
N ALA A 478 5.12 -0.13 9.91
CA ALA A 478 3.97 -0.94 10.27
C ALA A 478 2.64 -0.17 10.15
N ILE A 479 2.62 1.11 10.55
CA ILE A 479 1.45 1.98 10.39
C ILE A 479 1.16 2.23 8.91
N GLU A 480 2.19 2.51 8.10
CA GLU A 480 2.06 2.72 6.65
C GLU A 480 1.46 1.49 5.95
N GLU A 481 2.00 0.30 6.21
CA GLU A 481 1.46 -0.96 5.68
C GLU A 481 0.01 -1.19 6.15
N SER A 482 -0.29 -0.96 7.42
CA SER A 482 -1.62 -1.19 7.98
C SER A 482 -2.66 -0.22 7.43
N LEU A 483 -2.31 1.05 7.25
CA LEU A 483 -3.18 2.06 6.66
C LEU A 483 -3.48 1.73 5.20
N SER A 484 -2.54 1.15 4.45
CA SER A 484 -2.75 0.74 3.06
C SER A 484 -3.79 -0.37 2.89
N LYS A 485 -4.01 -1.18 3.94
CA LYS A 485 -5.03 -2.24 3.98
C LYS A 485 -6.44 -1.70 4.26
N ILE A 486 -6.57 -0.49 4.80
CA ILE A 486 -7.87 0.12 5.08
C ILE A 486 -8.50 0.52 3.75
N ASN A 487 -9.54 -0.21 3.33
CA ASN A 487 -10.29 0.09 2.12
C ASN A 487 -11.69 0.61 2.47
N VAL A 488 -11.87 1.93 2.40
CA VAL A 488 -13.18 2.57 2.51
C VAL A 488 -13.58 3.10 1.12
N PRO A 489 -14.72 2.67 0.54
CA PRO A 489 -15.10 3.06 -0.82
C PRO A 489 -15.19 4.59 -1.00
N ASN A 490 -14.69 5.08 -2.14
CA ASN A 490 -14.61 6.52 -2.51
C ASN A 490 -13.71 7.39 -1.62
N THR A 491 -12.80 6.78 -0.86
CA THR A 491 -11.78 7.50 -0.09
C THR A 491 -10.41 6.94 -0.36
N ASN A 492 -9.38 7.77 -0.20
CA ASN A 492 -7.99 7.36 -0.38
C ASN A 492 -7.12 7.95 0.74
N ILE A 493 -6.23 7.16 1.31
CA ILE A 493 -5.27 7.63 2.32
C ILE A 493 -3.98 7.99 1.59
N GLN A 494 -3.51 9.23 1.75
CA GLN A 494 -2.23 9.68 1.19
C GLN A 494 -1.27 10.07 2.32
N ILE A 495 -0.18 9.31 2.48
CA ILE A 495 0.88 9.62 3.43
C ILE A 495 1.86 10.59 2.73
N LEU A 496 1.77 11.88 3.07
CA LEU A 496 2.58 12.93 2.43
C LEU A 496 4.00 12.97 2.96
N LYS A 497 4.16 12.68 4.25
CA LYS A 497 5.45 12.72 4.94
C LYS A 497 5.45 11.73 6.09
N LYS A 498 6.48 10.89 6.15
CA LYS A 498 6.84 10.13 7.35
C LYS A 498 8.10 10.72 7.98
N GLY A 499 8.10 10.84 9.30
CA GLY A 499 9.26 11.30 10.05
C GLY A 499 9.39 10.58 11.39
N LEU A 500 10.56 10.73 11.98
CA LEU A 500 10.89 10.11 13.26
C LEU A 500 11.12 11.17 14.32
N GLY A 501 10.84 10.81 15.57
CA GLY A 501 10.93 11.70 16.71
C GLY A 501 9.74 12.64 16.82
N GLN A 502 9.86 13.61 17.72
CA GLN A 502 8.77 14.52 18.08
C GLN A 502 8.26 15.31 16.85
N ILE A 503 6.99 15.72 16.91
CA ILE A 503 6.41 16.65 15.94
C ILE A 503 7.15 17.98 16.07
N THR A 504 7.47 18.62 14.94
CA THR A 504 8.13 19.94 14.90
C THR A 504 7.19 21.01 14.33
N GLU A 505 7.56 22.29 14.49
CA GLU A 505 6.80 23.43 13.92
C GLU A 505 6.67 23.31 12.40
N ASP A 506 7.75 22.89 11.72
CA ASP A 506 7.74 22.62 10.28
C ASP A 506 6.68 21.58 9.88
N ASP A 507 6.44 20.56 10.70
CA ASP A 507 5.42 19.56 10.39
C ASP A 507 4.01 20.16 10.48
N VAL A 508 3.77 21.04 11.45
CA VAL A 508 2.49 21.79 11.58
C VAL A 508 2.28 22.73 10.40
N LEU A 509 3.31 23.45 9.98
CA LEU A 509 3.23 24.34 8.82
C LEU A 509 2.99 23.57 7.51
N ASN A 510 3.68 22.44 7.31
CA ASN A 510 3.46 21.58 6.14
C ASN A 510 2.05 20.98 6.13
N ALA A 511 1.55 20.56 7.29
CA ALA A 511 0.19 20.05 7.43
C ALA A 511 -0.87 21.12 7.12
N ALA A 512 -0.68 22.36 7.60
CA ALA A 512 -1.56 23.47 7.27
C ALA A 512 -1.59 23.77 5.77
N ALA A 513 -0.44 23.74 5.11
CA ALA A 513 -0.34 24.01 3.66
C ALA A 513 -0.96 22.90 2.80
N THR A 514 -0.98 21.66 3.30
CA THR A 514 -1.44 20.47 2.54
C THR A 514 -2.77 19.91 3.03
N ASN A 515 -3.40 20.57 4.01
CA ASN A 515 -4.61 20.10 4.70
C ASN A 515 -4.45 18.66 5.21
N ALA A 516 -3.31 18.36 5.81
CA ALA A 516 -2.99 17.03 6.33
C ALA A 516 -3.27 16.93 7.82
N LEU A 517 -3.74 15.75 8.24
CA LEU A 517 -3.81 15.34 9.65
C LEU A 517 -2.43 14.88 10.10
N ILE A 518 -1.98 15.34 11.28
CA ILE A 518 -0.73 14.83 11.86
C ILE A 518 -1.06 13.70 12.84
N ILE A 519 -0.40 12.56 12.66
CA ILE A 519 -0.47 11.41 13.56
C ILE A 519 0.87 11.27 14.29
N GLY A 520 0.86 11.42 15.61
CA GLY A 520 1.99 11.14 16.48
C GLY A 520 1.84 9.77 17.15
N PHE A 521 2.74 8.84 16.87
CA PHE A 521 2.73 7.49 17.44
C PHE A 521 3.85 7.32 18.46
N HIS A 522 3.49 6.99 19.71
CA HIS A 522 4.40 6.89 20.86
C HIS A 522 5.25 8.17 21.08
N ILE A 523 4.64 9.32 20.79
CA ILE A 523 5.25 10.65 20.89
C ILE A 523 4.49 11.46 21.92
N LYS A 524 5.23 12.10 22.84
CA LYS A 524 4.65 12.99 23.86
C LYS A 524 4.12 14.27 23.23
N GLU A 525 2.93 14.68 23.66
CA GLU A 525 2.32 15.94 23.23
C GLU A 525 3.16 17.13 23.71
N ASN A 526 3.43 18.07 22.79
CA ASN A 526 4.11 19.32 23.10
C ASN A 526 3.08 20.46 23.15
N LYS A 527 2.90 21.05 24.34
CA LYS A 527 1.90 22.11 24.58
C LYS A 527 2.06 23.33 23.67
N ASN A 528 3.30 23.71 23.34
CA ASN A 528 3.55 24.87 22.48
C ASN A 528 3.11 24.62 21.03
N LEU A 529 3.26 23.37 20.56
CA LEU A 529 2.82 22.98 19.21
C LEU A 529 1.31 22.86 19.12
N LYS A 530 0.63 22.49 20.21
CA LYS A 530 -0.84 22.44 20.24
C LYS A 530 -1.46 23.81 19.97
N SER A 531 -0.96 24.85 20.64
CA SER A 531 -1.43 26.22 20.41
C SER A 531 -1.22 26.69 18.97
N LEU A 532 -0.08 26.34 18.37
CA LEU A 532 0.20 26.63 16.96
C LEU A 532 -0.73 25.84 16.01
N ALA A 533 -1.00 24.58 16.32
CA ALA A 533 -1.89 23.73 15.54
C ALA A 533 -3.33 24.25 15.59
N ASP A 534 -3.81 24.67 16.76
CA ASP A 534 -5.12 25.28 16.95
C ASP A 534 -5.25 26.60 16.15
N GLU A 535 -4.22 27.45 16.16
CA GLU A 535 -4.18 28.69 15.38
C GLU A 535 -4.22 28.42 13.86
N LYS A 536 -3.54 27.37 13.40
CA LYS A 536 -3.48 26.99 11.98
C LYS A 536 -4.57 26.01 11.56
N HIS A 537 -5.51 25.69 12.45
CA HIS A 537 -6.58 24.69 12.23
C HIS A 537 -6.07 23.31 11.78
N VAL A 538 -4.91 22.90 12.30
CA VAL A 538 -4.31 21.59 12.04
C VAL A 538 -4.71 20.63 13.15
N THR A 539 -5.30 19.49 12.78
CA THR A 539 -5.60 18.44 13.76
C THR A 539 -4.38 17.57 13.98
N ILE A 540 -3.99 17.41 15.26
CA ILE A 540 -2.92 16.52 15.68
C ILE A 540 -3.51 15.43 16.59
N LEU A 541 -3.38 14.17 16.18
CA LEU A 541 -3.81 13.02 16.96
C LEU A 541 -2.60 12.26 17.49
N HIS A 542 -2.65 11.91 18.77
CA HIS A 542 -1.59 11.16 19.43
C HIS A 542 -2.12 9.78 19.83
N PHE A 543 -1.34 8.74 19.54
CA PHE A 543 -1.68 7.36 19.87
C PHE A 543 -0.47 6.62 20.41
N ASP A 544 -0.70 5.79 21.41
CA ASP A 544 0.31 4.85 21.93
C ASP A 544 0.03 3.40 21.51
N ILE A 545 -1.12 3.15 20.87
CA ILE A 545 -1.60 1.83 20.48
C ILE A 545 -2.07 1.88 19.03
N ILE A 546 -1.50 1.03 18.17
CA ILE A 546 -1.74 1.05 16.72
C ILE A 546 -3.23 0.81 16.36
N TYR A 547 -3.94 -0.05 17.07
CA TYR A 547 -5.37 -0.29 16.81
C TYR A 547 -6.23 0.96 16.99
N LYS A 548 -5.99 1.73 18.06
CA LYS A 548 -6.72 2.98 18.31
C LYS A 548 -6.49 4.00 17.20
N LEU A 549 -5.27 4.03 16.66
CA LEU A 549 -4.93 4.85 15.50
C LEU A 549 -5.72 4.40 14.27
N LEU A 550 -5.68 3.12 13.93
CA LEU A 550 -6.35 2.58 12.75
C LEU A 550 -7.87 2.77 12.81
N GLU A 551 -8.49 2.49 13.97
CA GLU A 551 -9.91 2.69 14.21
C GLU A 551 -10.31 4.17 14.04
N GLU A 552 -9.50 5.10 14.57
CA GLU A 552 -9.81 6.52 14.49
C GLU A 552 -9.67 7.04 13.05
N VAL A 553 -8.64 6.60 12.31
CA VAL A 553 -8.51 6.91 10.88
C VAL A 553 -9.70 6.35 10.09
N GLU A 554 -10.15 5.13 10.39
CA GLU A 554 -11.32 4.54 9.73
C GLU A 554 -12.61 5.32 10.04
N LYS A 555 -12.79 5.79 11.29
CA LYS A 555 -13.91 6.68 11.65
C LYS A 555 -13.86 8.00 10.89
N ILE A 556 -12.68 8.61 10.76
CA ILE A 556 -12.50 9.85 10.01
C ILE A 556 -12.91 9.63 8.54
N LEU A 557 -12.46 8.55 7.91
CA LEU A 557 -12.85 8.19 6.54
C LEU A 557 -14.36 7.97 6.40
N LYS A 558 -14.99 7.32 7.39
CA LYS A 558 -16.45 7.14 7.42
C LYS A 558 -17.19 8.47 7.58
N SER A 559 -16.67 9.40 8.38
CA SER A 559 -17.29 10.72 8.56
C SER A 559 -17.23 11.56 7.29
N ILE A 560 -16.14 11.48 6.53
CA ILE A 560 -15.98 12.14 5.23
C ILE A 560 -17.01 11.63 4.20
N LYS A 561 -17.38 10.35 4.29
CA LYS A 561 -18.39 9.71 3.42
C LYS A 561 -19.84 10.09 3.77
N GLY A 562 -20.09 10.54 5.00
CA GLY A 562 -21.43 10.71 5.56
C GLY A 562 -22.09 12.05 5.24
N LYS A 563 -22.50 12.25 3.99
CA LYS A 563 -23.71 13.05 3.67
C LYS A 563 -24.39 12.41 2.46
N LYS A 564 -25.29 11.45 2.69
CA LYS A 564 -26.18 10.97 1.62
C LYS A 564 -27.37 11.92 1.53
N THR A 565 -27.56 12.56 0.39
CA THR A 565 -28.77 13.35 0.12
C THR A 565 -29.92 12.40 -0.20
N ILE A 566 -30.92 12.29 0.69
CA ILE A 566 -32.14 11.51 0.45
C ILE A 566 -33.23 12.47 0.00
N HIS A 567 -33.89 12.15 -1.11
CA HIS A 567 -35.01 12.94 -1.63
C HIS A 567 -36.31 12.39 -1.05
N LYS A 568 -36.87 13.04 -0.03
CA LYS A 568 -38.17 12.69 0.54
C LYS A 568 -39.29 13.29 -0.31
N PHE A 569 -40.13 12.44 -0.87
CA PHE A 569 -41.32 12.86 -1.62
C PHE A 569 -42.29 13.67 -0.73
N LEU A 570 -42.78 14.80 -1.24
CA LEU A 570 -43.75 15.67 -0.56
C LEU A 570 -45.12 15.70 -1.28
N GLY A 571 -45.13 15.83 -2.60
CA GLY A 571 -46.38 15.88 -3.37
C GLY A 571 -46.20 15.95 -4.89
N LYS A 572 -47.31 15.89 -5.63
CA LYS A 572 -47.39 16.03 -7.08
C LYS A 572 -48.42 17.07 -7.48
N MET A 573 -48.11 17.83 -8.53
CA MET A 573 -49.01 18.80 -9.15
C MET A 573 -49.05 18.60 -10.65
N GLN A 574 -50.24 18.67 -11.23
CA GLN A 574 -50.39 18.71 -12.68
C GLN A 574 -50.54 20.16 -13.15
N VAL A 575 -49.75 20.54 -14.14
CA VAL A 575 -49.74 21.91 -14.68
C VAL A 575 -50.94 22.12 -15.60
N LEU A 576 -51.77 23.11 -15.27
CA LEU A 576 -52.98 23.45 -16.01
C LEU A 576 -52.83 24.72 -16.84
N ALA A 577 -52.06 25.69 -16.35
CA ALA A 577 -51.85 26.96 -17.01
C ALA A 577 -50.46 27.52 -16.75
N ILE A 578 -49.96 28.33 -17.68
CA ILE A 578 -48.69 29.05 -17.55
C ILE A 578 -49.03 30.53 -17.68
N PHE A 579 -48.69 31.32 -16.66
CA PHE A 579 -49.05 32.74 -16.59
C PHE A 579 -47.92 33.64 -17.08
N LYS A 580 -46.67 33.24 -16.84
CA LYS A 580 -45.48 34.02 -17.22
C LYS A 580 -44.31 33.08 -17.46
N SER A 581 -43.58 33.31 -18.54
CA SER A 581 -42.38 32.55 -18.88
C SER A 581 -41.23 33.50 -19.17
N THR A 582 -40.12 33.31 -18.46
CA THR A 582 -38.84 34.02 -18.66
C THR A 582 -37.72 32.99 -18.81
N LYS A 583 -36.52 33.44 -19.22
CA LYS A 583 -35.40 32.54 -19.55
C LYS A 583 -35.05 31.53 -18.43
N ASN A 584 -35.17 31.92 -17.16
CA ASN A 584 -34.79 31.10 -16.00
C ASN A 584 -35.89 31.01 -14.91
N SER A 585 -37.10 31.52 -15.16
CA SER A 585 -38.23 31.46 -14.20
C SER A 585 -39.58 31.38 -14.91
N MET A 586 -40.51 30.59 -14.37
CA MET A 586 -41.87 30.44 -14.88
C MET A 586 -42.91 30.46 -13.77
N ILE A 587 -44.00 31.18 -13.99
CA ILE A 587 -45.18 31.15 -13.12
C ILE A 587 -46.18 30.17 -13.71
N VAL A 588 -46.42 29.08 -13.00
CA VAL A 588 -47.28 27.98 -13.42
C VAL A 588 -48.42 27.79 -12.43
N GLY A 589 -49.62 27.60 -12.95
CA GLY A 589 -50.81 27.22 -12.19
C GLY A 589 -51.12 25.75 -12.40
N GLY A 590 -51.39 25.04 -11.33
CA GLY A 590 -51.70 23.62 -11.40
C GLY A 590 -52.58 23.15 -10.25
N LYS A 591 -53.04 21.91 -10.37
CA LYS A 591 -53.82 21.23 -9.33
C LYS A 591 -52.97 20.15 -8.67
N ILE A 592 -53.02 20.10 -7.34
CA ILE A 592 -52.27 19.11 -6.56
C ILE A 592 -52.99 17.78 -6.65
N THR A 593 -52.30 16.78 -7.19
CA THR A 593 -52.84 15.43 -7.46
C THR A 593 -52.47 14.43 -6.38
N ALA A 594 -51.42 14.69 -5.60
CA ALA A 594 -51.04 13.84 -4.48
C ALA A 594 -50.24 14.63 -3.43
N GLY A 595 -50.48 14.40 -2.15
CA GLY A 595 -49.65 14.90 -1.06
C GLY A 595 -49.76 16.41 -0.82
N LYS A 596 -48.67 17.07 -0.42
CA LYS A 596 -48.65 18.50 -0.12
C LYS A 596 -47.42 19.21 -0.66
N ILE A 597 -47.58 20.49 -0.99
CA ILE A 597 -46.49 21.35 -1.45
C ILE A 597 -46.20 22.35 -0.35
N THR A 598 -44.92 22.53 -0.02
CA THR A 598 -44.46 23.49 0.98
C THR A 598 -43.47 24.46 0.35
N LYS A 599 -43.43 25.72 0.79
CA LYS A 599 -42.56 26.76 0.19
C LYS A 599 -41.06 26.40 0.08
N LYS A 600 -40.55 25.44 0.86
CA LYS A 600 -39.13 25.01 0.86
C LYS A 600 -38.83 23.79 -0.03
N SER A 601 -39.80 23.27 -0.77
CA SER A 601 -39.61 22.06 -1.59
C SER A 601 -38.82 22.33 -2.87
N LYS A 602 -38.00 21.36 -3.29
CA LYS A 602 -37.43 21.31 -4.64
C LYS A 602 -38.39 20.61 -5.60
N ILE A 603 -38.22 20.88 -6.90
CA ILE A 603 -39.14 20.46 -7.96
C ILE A 603 -38.41 19.53 -8.93
N LYS A 604 -39.02 18.40 -9.24
CA LYS A 604 -38.72 17.54 -10.40
C LYS A 604 -39.80 17.76 -11.45
N VAL A 605 -39.39 18.07 -12.68
CA VAL A 605 -40.29 18.17 -13.83
C VAL A 605 -40.37 16.80 -14.50
N LEU A 606 -41.56 16.20 -14.53
CA LEU A 606 -41.81 14.94 -15.21
C LEU A 606 -42.63 15.15 -16.49
N LYS A 607 -42.06 14.69 -17.61
CA LYS A 607 -42.76 14.57 -18.90
C LYS A 607 -42.91 13.09 -19.22
N ASN A 608 -44.13 12.64 -19.48
CA ASN A 608 -44.43 11.22 -19.76
C ASN A 608 -43.85 10.23 -18.74
N GLY A 609 -43.74 10.63 -17.47
CA GLY A 609 -43.19 9.81 -16.39
C GLY A 609 -41.66 9.77 -16.28
N GLN A 610 -40.92 10.44 -17.18
CA GLN A 610 -39.46 10.58 -17.08
C GLN A 610 -39.08 11.94 -16.49
N VAL A 611 -38.03 11.96 -15.65
CA VAL A 611 -37.51 13.19 -15.04
C VAL A 611 -36.67 13.92 -16.08
N GLU A 612 -37.16 15.07 -16.52
CA GLU A 612 -36.46 15.92 -17.50
C GLU A 612 -35.55 16.93 -16.82
N ALA A 613 -35.93 17.44 -15.63
CA ALA A 613 -35.17 18.46 -14.95
C ALA A 613 -35.48 18.63 -13.47
N LEU A 614 -34.57 19.35 -12.80
CA LEU A 614 -34.69 19.81 -11.42
C LEU A 614 -34.78 21.33 -11.39
N GLY A 615 -35.58 21.87 -10.47
CA GLY A 615 -35.59 23.29 -10.17
C GLY A 615 -36.08 23.60 -8.76
N GLU A 616 -36.19 24.89 -8.48
CA GLU A 616 -36.49 25.41 -7.15
C GLU A 616 -37.84 26.14 -7.14
N LEU A 617 -38.57 26.00 -6.02
CA LEU A 617 -39.79 26.74 -5.75
C LEU A 617 -39.45 28.09 -5.10
N LEU A 618 -39.75 29.20 -5.76
CA LEU A 618 -39.52 30.55 -5.21
C LEU A 618 -40.72 31.08 -4.42
N SER A 619 -41.91 30.89 -4.98
CA SER A 619 -43.15 31.36 -4.38
C SER A 619 -44.27 30.36 -4.60
N LEU A 620 -45.20 30.33 -3.63
CA LEU A 620 -46.38 29.48 -3.63
C LEU A 620 -47.58 30.34 -3.24
N GLN A 621 -48.61 30.31 -4.06
CA GLN A 621 -49.84 31.09 -3.89
C GLN A 621 -51.05 30.19 -4.11
N SER A 622 -52.13 30.44 -3.37
CA SER A 622 -53.44 29.86 -3.62
C SER A 622 -54.47 30.98 -3.56
N ALA A 623 -55.43 31.01 -4.49
CA ALA A 623 -56.43 32.09 -4.60
C ALA A 623 -55.85 33.53 -4.57
N LYS A 624 -54.64 33.73 -5.11
CA LYS A 624 -53.87 35.00 -5.13
C LYS A 624 -53.30 35.46 -3.78
N GLU A 625 -53.34 34.62 -2.75
CA GLU A 625 -52.68 34.86 -1.46
C GLU A 625 -51.45 33.97 -1.31
N ALA A 626 -50.40 34.50 -0.67
CA ALA A 626 -49.18 33.75 -0.40
C ALA A 626 -49.40 32.78 0.76
N VAL A 627 -49.13 31.49 0.53
CA VAL A 627 -49.40 30.42 1.49
C VAL A 627 -48.14 29.60 1.77
N SER A 628 -48.03 29.07 2.99
CA SER A 628 -46.89 28.24 3.40
C SER A 628 -46.98 26.81 2.89
N GLU A 629 -48.20 26.30 2.76
CA GLU A 629 -48.49 24.97 2.24
C GLU A 629 -49.81 24.93 1.46
N VAL A 630 -49.89 24.03 0.49
CA VAL A 630 -51.13 23.69 -0.23
C VAL A 630 -51.26 22.18 -0.27
N VAL A 631 -52.46 21.68 0.06
CA VAL A 631 -52.78 20.26 0.16
C VAL A 631 -53.51 19.75 -1.09
N GLU A 632 -53.50 18.43 -1.25
CA GLU A 632 -54.16 17.70 -2.33
C GLU A 632 -55.59 18.17 -2.62
N GLY A 633 -55.95 18.22 -3.92
CA GLY A 633 -57.27 18.62 -4.39
C GLY A 633 -57.43 20.12 -4.65
N ASN A 634 -56.56 20.96 -4.07
CA ASN A 634 -56.58 22.41 -4.28
C ASN A 634 -55.72 22.86 -5.46
N GLU A 635 -56.02 24.06 -5.97
CA GLU A 635 -55.24 24.73 -6.99
C GLU A 635 -54.17 25.64 -6.36
N ALA A 636 -52.99 25.65 -6.96
CA ALA A 636 -51.87 26.48 -6.56
C ALA A 636 -51.22 27.15 -7.78
N GLY A 637 -50.82 28.40 -7.60
CA GLY A 637 -49.87 29.09 -8.45
C GLY A 637 -48.49 29.02 -7.82
N LEU A 638 -47.47 28.71 -8.60
CA LEU A 638 -46.10 28.71 -8.13
C LEU A 638 -45.14 29.37 -9.11
N GLU A 639 -44.05 29.90 -8.57
CA GLU A 639 -42.93 30.38 -9.34
C GLU A 639 -41.79 29.37 -9.29
N TYR A 640 -41.52 28.76 -10.43
CA TYR A 640 -40.44 27.80 -10.68
C TYR A 640 -39.20 28.53 -11.18
N LYS A 641 -38.03 28.17 -10.65
CA LYS A 641 -36.72 28.62 -11.15
C LYS A 641 -35.90 27.43 -11.61
N GLY A 642 -35.54 27.40 -12.89
CA GLY A 642 -34.75 26.33 -13.51
C GLY A 642 -34.90 26.28 -15.04
N GLU A 643 -34.18 25.37 -15.68
CA GLU A 643 -34.32 25.01 -17.10
C GLU A 643 -34.80 23.54 -17.14
N PRO A 644 -35.73 23.10 -18.02
CA PRO A 644 -36.29 23.72 -19.23
C PRO A 644 -37.70 24.31 -19.03
N ILE A 645 -38.34 24.67 -20.16
CA ILE A 645 -39.71 25.18 -20.26
C ILE A 645 -40.73 24.11 -19.84
N ILE A 646 -41.45 24.40 -18.75
CA ILE A 646 -42.62 23.63 -18.29
C ILE A 646 -43.74 23.81 -19.33
N ALA A 647 -44.40 22.72 -19.72
CA ALA A 647 -45.55 22.73 -20.62
C ALA A 647 -46.85 22.42 -19.85
N ILE A 648 -47.98 22.84 -20.41
CA ILE A 648 -49.30 22.48 -19.89
C ILE A 648 -49.46 20.96 -20.05
N GLY A 649 -49.91 20.29 -18.98
CA GLY A 649 -50.03 18.83 -18.90
C GLY A 649 -48.85 18.13 -18.21
N ASP A 650 -47.72 18.81 -18.00
CA ASP A 650 -46.58 18.25 -17.27
C ASP A 650 -46.92 17.97 -15.80
N THR A 651 -46.24 16.99 -15.22
CA THR A 651 -46.36 16.67 -13.78
C THR A 651 -45.14 17.18 -13.04
N LEU A 652 -45.35 18.00 -12.01
CA LEU A 652 -44.31 18.46 -11.11
C LEU A 652 -44.34 17.63 -9.83
N GLU A 653 -43.22 17.00 -9.50
CA GLU A 653 -43.01 16.27 -8.24
C GLU A 653 -42.18 17.11 -7.28
N PHE A 654 -42.66 17.26 -6.05
CA PHE A 654 -42.03 18.06 -5.02
C PHE A 654 -41.36 17.14 -4.01
N PHE A 655 -40.15 17.48 -3.62
CA PHE A 655 -39.37 16.72 -2.63
C PHE A 655 -38.58 17.65 -1.71
N GLU A 656 -38.24 17.12 -0.54
CA GLU A 656 -37.31 17.72 0.41
C GLU A 656 -36.00 16.95 0.38
N GLU A 657 -34.87 17.67 0.35
CA GLU A 657 -33.56 17.06 0.56
C GLU A 657 -33.31 16.94 2.05
N ILE A 658 -33.21 15.70 2.53
CA ILE A 658 -32.80 15.39 3.89
C ILE A 658 -31.36 14.88 3.82
N TYR A 659 -30.50 15.42 4.68
CA TYR A 659 -29.14 14.96 4.84
C TYR A 659 -29.12 13.88 5.90
N GLU A 660 -28.64 12.68 5.53
CA GLU A 660 -28.36 11.58 6.46
C GLU A 660 -26.87 11.49 6.78
#